data_AF-V5KY03-F1
#
_entry.id   AF-V5KY03-F1
#
_cell.length_a   1.000
_cell.length_b   1.000
_cell.length_c   1.000
_cell.angle_alpha   90.00
_cell.angle_beta   90.00
_cell.angle_gamma   90.00
#
_symmetry.space_group_name_H-M   'P 1'
#
loop_
_entity.id
_entity.type
_entity.pdbx_description
1 polymer ?
#
loop_
_entity_poly.entity_id
_entity_poly.type
_entity_poly.pdbx_seq_one_letter_code
_entity_poly.pdbx_strand_id
1 'polypeptide(L)'
;AEYIKMADHYVPVPGGTNNNNYANVELILDIAKRIPVQAVWAGWGHASENPKLPELLHKNGIAFMGPPSQAMWALGDKIASSVVAQTAGIPTLPWSGTGLTVEWTEDDQKKGIVNVPTELYEQGCVHDGEAGLKAAEQIGYPVMVKASEGGGGKGIRKVTGSEDFPNLFRQVQTEVPGSPIFVMQLAKHARHLEVQILADQYGNAISLFGRDCSVQRRHQKIIEEAPATIATSDVFEDMEKCAVKLAKMVGYVSAGTVEYLYSQDGSFYFLELNPRLQVEHPCTEMVADVNLPAAQLQIAMGIPLHRIKDIRVMYGMQPWGDSPIDFDGLSTTPSPRGHVIAARITSENPDEGFKPSSGTVQELNFRSNKNVWGYFSVAAAGGLHEFADSQFGHCFSWGENREEAISNMVVALKELSIRGDFRTTVEYLIKLLETESFQHNSIDTGWLDRLISEKMQAERPDTMLGVVSGALHVADVNLRNSVSNFLHSLERGQVLPAHTLLNTVDVELIYEGTKYALKVTRQSPNSYVVIMNNSSAEVDVHRLSDGGLLLSYDGSSYTTYMKEEVDRYRIIIGNKTCVFEKENDPSLLRSLSAGKLIQYTVEDGGHVFAGQCYAEIEVMKMVMTLTASESGCIHYVKRAGAVLEPGCVIAKLQLDDPSRVQQAELFTGTLPSVQSVALRGEKLHRVFHSTLDHLVHIMNGYCLPEPFFTAKLKEWVERLMKTLRDPSLPLLELQDIMTSVSGRIPPAVEKSIKKEMAQYASNITSVLCQFPSQQI
;
A
#
# COMPACT_ATOMS: atom_id res chain seq x y z
N ALA A 1 13.24 -10.17 6.45
CA ALA A 1 13.15 -8.86 7.12
C ALA A 1 14.51 -8.20 7.07
N GLU A 2 14.60 -6.97 6.60
CA GLU A 2 15.89 -6.28 6.38
C GLU A 2 16.62 -5.93 7.68
N TYR A 3 15.90 -5.61 8.76
CA TYR A 3 16.51 -5.28 10.06
C TYR A 3 17.43 -6.39 10.61
N ILE A 4 17.16 -7.67 10.29
CA ILE A 4 18.00 -8.80 10.70
C ILE A 4 19.36 -8.76 10.01
N LYS A 5 19.40 -8.37 8.73
CA LYS A 5 20.66 -8.25 7.96
C LYS A 5 21.46 -7.01 8.35
N MET A 6 20.76 -5.94 8.73
CA MET A 6 21.38 -4.68 9.15
C MET A 6 21.97 -4.75 10.56
N ALA A 7 21.40 -5.57 11.43
CA ALA A 7 21.88 -5.72 12.80
C ALA A 7 23.25 -6.40 12.84
N ASP A 8 24.18 -5.87 13.64
CA ASP A 8 25.50 -6.48 13.88
C ASP A 8 25.39 -7.86 14.56
N HIS A 9 24.32 -8.05 15.35
CA HIS A 9 24.04 -9.29 16.06
C HIS A 9 22.53 -9.54 16.13
N TYR A 10 22.12 -10.81 16.04
CA TYR A 10 20.72 -11.22 16.19
C TYR A 10 20.60 -12.42 17.13
N VAL A 11 19.47 -12.49 17.83
CA VAL A 11 19.17 -13.55 18.79
C VAL A 11 17.90 -14.27 18.35
N PRO A 12 17.94 -15.58 18.11
CA PRO A 12 16.74 -16.36 17.86
C PRO A 12 15.78 -16.32 19.06
N VAL A 13 14.50 -16.07 18.80
CA VAL A 13 13.42 -16.03 19.79
C VAL A 13 12.26 -16.94 19.37
N PRO A 14 11.38 -17.35 20.29
CA PRO A 14 10.20 -18.15 19.93
C PRO A 14 9.32 -17.45 18.88
N GLY A 15 8.82 -18.23 17.92
CA GLY A 15 7.87 -17.74 16.91
C GLY A 15 6.44 -17.59 17.44
N GLY A 16 5.50 -17.33 16.52
CA GLY A 16 4.08 -17.17 16.83
C GLY A 16 3.72 -15.72 17.19
N THR A 17 2.73 -15.55 18.07
CA THR A 17 2.22 -14.24 18.45
C THR A 17 3.28 -13.43 19.23
N ASN A 18 3.11 -12.10 19.26
CA ASN A 18 4.09 -11.18 19.84
C ASN A 18 4.33 -11.40 21.35
N ASN A 19 3.34 -11.95 22.06
CA ASN A 19 3.42 -12.26 23.49
C ASN A 19 4.49 -13.33 23.80
N ASN A 20 4.92 -14.10 22.81
CA ASN A 20 6.00 -15.08 22.94
C ASN A 20 7.39 -14.48 22.67
N ASN A 21 7.46 -13.28 22.08
CA ASN A 21 8.70 -12.67 21.62
C ASN A 21 8.78 -11.17 21.96
N TYR A 22 8.46 -10.27 21.03
CA TYR A 22 8.74 -8.83 21.12
C TYR A 22 7.90 -8.11 22.18
N ALA A 23 6.78 -8.70 22.63
CA ALA A 23 5.97 -8.17 23.73
C ALA A 23 6.23 -8.88 25.07
N ASN A 24 7.14 -9.86 25.10
CA ASN A 24 7.46 -10.65 26.28
C ASN A 24 8.57 -9.96 27.09
N VAL A 25 8.18 -9.25 28.15
CA VAL A 25 9.10 -8.43 28.95
C VAL A 25 10.15 -9.30 29.66
N GLU A 26 9.75 -10.45 30.19
CA GLU A 26 10.62 -11.37 30.89
C GLU A 26 11.70 -11.95 29.96
N LEU A 27 11.32 -12.30 28.73
CA LEU A 27 12.24 -12.77 27.70
C LEU A 27 13.20 -11.66 27.25
N ILE A 28 12.71 -10.44 27.03
CA ILE A 28 13.56 -9.30 26.66
C ILE A 28 14.62 -9.08 27.75
N LEU A 29 14.22 -9.12 29.02
CA LEU A 29 15.15 -9.01 30.14
C LEU A 29 16.17 -10.16 30.19
N ASP A 30 15.73 -11.41 30.01
CA ASP A 30 16.63 -12.57 29.97
C ASP A 30 17.69 -12.43 28.88
N ILE A 31 17.27 -12.07 27.66
CA ILE A 31 18.18 -11.85 26.53
C ILE A 31 19.15 -10.71 26.84
N ALA A 32 18.63 -9.59 27.37
CA ALA A 32 19.44 -8.42 27.71
C ALA A 32 20.52 -8.75 28.75
N LYS A 33 20.21 -9.62 29.72
CA LYS A 33 21.15 -10.11 30.74
C LYS A 33 22.14 -11.14 30.20
N ARG A 34 21.72 -11.99 29.25
CA ARG A 34 22.56 -13.05 28.66
C ARG A 34 23.61 -12.49 27.70
N ILE A 35 23.31 -11.41 26.98
CA ILE A 35 24.20 -10.73 26.01
C ILE A 35 24.95 -9.52 26.63
N PRO A 36 24.83 -9.35 27.95
CA PRO A 36 24.89 -8.05 28.66
C PRO A 36 24.81 -6.78 27.79
N VAL A 37 23.61 -6.44 27.29
CA VAL A 37 23.39 -5.15 26.60
C VAL A 37 23.26 -4.00 27.59
N GLN A 38 23.67 -2.79 27.19
CA GLN A 38 23.62 -1.60 28.07
C GLN A 38 22.27 -0.87 28.01
N ALA A 39 21.55 -0.99 26.90
CA ALA A 39 20.27 -0.33 26.69
C ALA A 39 19.34 -1.17 25.83
N VAL A 40 18.03 -0.92 25.96
CA VAL A 40 16.99 -1.51 25.12
C VAL A 40 16.19 -0.40 24.45
N TRP A 41 15.97 -0.52 23.13
CA TRP A 41 15.08 0.31 22.34
C TRP A 41 13.86 -0.50 21.90
N ALA A 42 12.66 -0.05 22.26
CA ALA A 42 11.43 -0.75 21.93
C ALA A 42 10.68 -0.15 20.72
N GLY A 43 11.10 1.02 20.22
CA GLY A 43 10.43 1.70 19.12
C GLY A 43 8.95 1.93 19.40
N TRP A 44 8.09 1.29 18.59
CA TRP A 44 6.64 1.31 18.73
C TRP A 44 6.03 -0.09 18.64
N GLY A 45 4.86 -0.24 19.25
CA GLY A 45 4.17 -1.52 19.35
C GLY A 45 4.85 -2.49 20.31
N HIS A 46 4.32 -3.71 20.37
CA HIS A 46 4.86 -4.75 21.25
C HIS A 46 4.96 -4.31 22.73
N ALA A 47 6.16 -4.29 23.31
CA ALA A 47 6.39 -3.86 24.70
C ALA A 47 6.71 -2.36 24.86
N SER A 48 6.58 -1.54 23.81
CA SER A 48 6.97 -0.11 23.84
C SER A 48 6.20 0.73 24.86
N GLU A 49 4.96 0.34 25.18
CA GLU A 49 4.07 1.03 26.11
C GLU A 49 3.87 0.25 27.42
N ASN A 50 4.65 -0.84 27.63
CA ASN A 50 4.52 -1.66 28.83
C ASN A 50 5.45 -1.15 29.94
N PRO A 51 4.92 -0.55 31.04
CA PRO A 51 5.74 0.06 32.08
C PRO A 51 6.65 -0.95 32.82
N LYS A 52 6.32 -2.25 32.80
CA LYS A 52 7.15 -3.30 33.41
C LYS A 52 8.52 -3.43 32.73
N LEU A 53 8.61 -3.10 31.43
CA LEU A 53 9.87 -3.20 30.68
C LEU A 53 10.94 -2.26 31.23
N PRO A 54 10.75 -0.92 31.25
CA PRO A 54 11.73 -0.01 31.84
C PRO A 54 11.95 -0.29 33.34
N GLU A 55 10.92 -0.71 34.08
CA GLU A 55 11.05 -1.04 35.51
C GLU A 55 12.05 -2.19 35.73
N LEU A 56 11.87 -3.30 35.03
CA LEU A 56 12.69 -4.49 35.18
C LEU A 56 14.10 -4.30 34.63
N LEU A 57 14.25 -3.58 33.51
CA LEU A 57 15.56 -3.23 32.97
C LEU A 57 16.34 -2.35 33.96
N HIS A 58 15.71 -1.32 34.51
CA HIS A 58 16.33 -0.41 35.47
C HIS A 58 16.78 -1.14 36.74
N LYS A 59 15.95 -2.05 37.30
CA LYS A 59 16.32 -2.90 38.44
C LYS A 59 17.55 -3.79 38.19
N ASN A 60 17.88 -4.05 36.92
CA ASN A 60 19.04 -4.84 36.52
C ASN A 60 20.18 -3.98 35.92
N GLY A 61 20.12 -2.64 36.07
CA GLY A 61 21.17 -1.73 35.59
C GLY A 61 21.24 -1.60 34.07
N ILE A 62 20.15 -1.90 33.35
CA ILE A 62 20.05 -1.77 31.89
C ILE A 62 19.20 -0.54 31.58
N ALA A 63 19.68 0.35 30.72
CA ALA A 63 18.96 1.56 30.33
C ALA A 63 17.80 1.25 29.39
N PHE A 64 16.77 2.10 29.40
CA PHE A 64 15.69 2.06 28.44
C PHE A 64 15.69 3.35 27.61
N MET A 65 15.67 3.23 26.28
CA MET A 65 15.68 4.37 25.35
C MET A 65 14.27 4.92 25.15
N GLY A 66 13.61 5.30 26.23
CA GLY A 66 12.22 5.75 26.28
C GLY A 66 11.88 6.33 27.66
N PRO A 67 10.61 6.67 27.92
CA PRO A 67 10.22 7.21 29.22
C PRO A 67 10.32 6.16 30.33
N PRO A 68 10.57 6.58 31.58
CA PRO A 68 10.62 5.67 32.73
C PRO A 68 9.24 5.06 33.01
N SER A 69 9.22 3.94 33.76
CA SER A 69 7.98 3.21 34.11
C SER A 69 6.88 4.09 34.69
N GLN A 70 7.24 5.05 35.55
CA GLN A 70 6.26 5.91 36.22
C GLN A 70 5.61 6.90 35.25
N ALA A 71 6.41 7.58 34.42
CA ALA A 71 5.90 8.47 33.37
C ALA A 71 5.07 7.69 32.33
N MET A 72 5.52 6.49 31.96
CA MET A 72 4.82 5.62 31.02
C MET A 72 3.46 5.17 31.58
N TRP A 73 3.35 4.85 32.87
CA TRP A 73 2.06 4.49 33.48
C TRP A 73 1.13 5.71 33.62
N ALA A 74 1.65 6.84 34.12
CA ALA A 74 0.85 8.05 34.35
C ALA A 74 0.26 8.64 33.06
N LEU A 75 0.89 8.42 31.92
CA LEU A 75 0.51 9.00 30.64
C LEU A 75 0.07 8.00 29.57
N GLY A 76 0.48 6.74 29.66
CA GLY A 76 0.10 5.71 28.69
C GLY A 76 -1.33 5.21 28.91
N ASP A 77 -1.84 5.25 30.14
CA ASP A 77 -3.23 4.93 30.43
C ASP A 77 -4.12 6.15 30.12
N LYS A 78 -5.19 5.96 29.34
CA LYS A 78 -6.07 7.04 28.85
C LYS A 78 -6.85 7.75 29.96
N ILE A 79 -7.21 7.03 31.02
CA ILE A 79 -7.94 7.57 32.18
C ILE A 79 -6.95 8.39 33.01
N ALA A 80 -5.81 7.79 33.39
CA ALA A 80 -4.79 8.47 34.19
C ALA A 80 -4.25 9.72 33.48
N SER A 81 -3.91 9.61 32.21
CA SER A 81 -3.41 10.72 31.39
C SER A 81 -4.42 11.87 31.28
N SER A 82 -5.71 11.58 31.13
CA SER A 82 -6.76 12.61 31.10
C SER A 82 -6.90 13.34 32.43
N VAL A 83 -6.72 12.66 33.56
CA VAL A 83 -6.69 13.29 34.89
C VAL A 83 -5.47 14.18 35.05
N VAL A 84 -4.29 13.73 34.60
CA VAL A 84 -3.06 14.53 34.63
C VAL A 84 -3.19 15.75 33.71
N ALA A 85 -3.76 15.60 32.51
CA ALA A 85 -4.02 16.69 31.59
C ALA A 85 -4.96 17.74 32.20
N GLN A 86 -6.05 17.31 32.84
CA GLN A 86 -6.95 18.22 33.57
C GLN A 86 -6.27 18.94 34.72
N THR A 87 -5.39 18.25 35.46
CA THR A 87 -4.58 18.85 36.53
C THR A 87 -3.60 19.90 35.97
N ALA A 88 -3.06 19.67 34.77
CA ALA A 88 -2.25 20.63 34.04
C ALA A 88 -3.06 21.79 33.43
N GLY A 89 -4.40 21.78 33.54
CA GLY A 89 -5.30 22.78 32.93
C GLY A 89 -5.40 22.66 31.42
N ILE A 90 -5.10 21.49 30.85
CA ILE A 90 -5.19 21.22 29.42
C ILE A 90 -6.64 20.78 29.11
N PRO A 91 -7.31 21.38 28.10
CA PRO A 91 -8.67 21.00 27.76
C PRO A 91 -8.77 19.52 27.40
N THR A 92 -9.79 18.82 27.91
CA THR A 92 -10.13 17.43 27.56
C THR A 92 -11.57 17.39 27.05
N LEU A 93 -11.89 16.43 26.17
CA LEU A 93 -13.28 16.21 25.78
C LEU A 93 -14.10 15.75 26.98
N PRO A 94 -15.41 16.10 27.05
CA PRO A 94 -16.30 15.54 28.06
C PRO A 94 -16.24 14.01 28.09
N TRP A 95 -15.92 13.46 29.26
CA TRP A 95 -15.80 12.04 29.53
C TRP A 95 -16.25 11.70 30.96
N SER A 96 -16.33 10.40 31.29
CA SER A 96 -16.80 9.94 32.60
C SER A 96 -16.01 10.50 33.79
N GLY A 97 -14.75 10.88 33.59
CA GLY A 97 -13.89 11.52 34.59
C GLY A 97 -13.68 13.04 34.38
N THR A 98 -14.65 13.74 33.81
CA THR A 98 -14.57 15.21 33.66
C THR A 98 -14.58 15.89 35.03
N GLY A 99 -13.63 16.79 35.26
CA GLY A 99 -13.44 17.52 36.52
C GLY A 99 -12.49 16.85 37.52
N LEU A 100 -11.94 15.67 37.19
CA LEU A 100 -11.00 14.97 38.07
C LEU A 100 -9.60 15.61 38.00
N THR A 101 -9.08 16.05 39.14
CA THR A 101 -7.74 16.62 39.28
C THR A 101 -7.01 16.03 40.48
N VAL A 102 -5.68 15.99 40.42
CA VAL A 102 -4.82 15.53 41.51
C VAL A 102 -4.27 16.73 42.28
N GLU A 103 -4.22 16.64 43.60
CA GLU A 103 -3.46 17.62 44.40
C GLU A 103 -1.96 17.45 44.13
N TRP A 104 -1.37 18.42 43.44
CA TRP A 104 0.05 18.41 43.08
C TRP A 104 0.84 19.35 44.01
N THR A 105 1.33 18.79 45.13
CA THR A 105 1.99 19.54 46.20
C THR A 105 3.37 20.07 45.78
N GLU A 106 3.93 21.06 46.52
CA GLU A 106 5.27 21.59 46.24
C GLU A 106 6.38 20.53 46.29
N ASP A 107 6.21 19.48 47.10
CA ASP A 107 7.18 18.38 47.19
C ASP A 107 7.06 17.41 45.99
N ASP A 108 5.85 17.22 45.45
CA ASP A 108 5.63 16.46 44.22
C ASP A 108 6.18 17.20 42.99
N GLN A 109 6.03 18.53 42.97
CA GLN A 109 6.62 19.40 41.96
C GLN A 109 8.14 19.30 41.94
N LYS A 110 8.80 19.28 43.11
CA LYS A 110 10.27 19.12 43.21
C LYS A 110 10.75 17.75 42.76
N LYS A 111 9.92 16.71 42.92
CA LYS A 111 10.27 15.33 42.51
C LYS A 111 9.93 15.04 41.04
N GLY A 112 9.14 15.89 40.38
CA GLY A 112 8.66 15.65 39.01
C GLY A 112 7.78 14.40 38.91
N ILE A 113 7.04 14.10 39.97
CA ILE A 113 6.22 12.90 40.07
C ILE A 113 4.74 13.29 40.14
N VAL A 114 3.92 12.65 39.32
CA VAL A 114 2.46 12.70 39.43
C VAL A 114 1.95 11.28 39.54
N ASN A 115 1.26 10.98 40.64
CA ASN A 115 0.58 9.71 40.84
C ASN A 115 -0.92 9.97 40.94
N VAL A 116 -1.69 9.35 40.06
CA VAL A 116 -3.15 9.36 40.14
C VAL A 116 -3.58 8.35 41.20
N PRO A 117 -4.21 8.77 42.32
CA PRO A 117 -4.67 7.83 43.35
C PRO A 117 -5.72 6.87 42.77
N THR A 118 -5.71 5.62 43.23
CA THR A 118 -6.65 4.58 42.75
C THR A 118 -8.11 5.02 42.92
N GLU A 119 -8.45 5.66 44.04
CA GLU A 119 -9.81 6.16 44.28
C GLU A 119 -10.25 7.21 43.25
N LEU A 120 -9.33 8.06 42.78
CA LEU A 120 -9.60 9.07 41.76
C LEU A 120 -9.67 8.42 40.37
N TYR A 121 -8.79 7.45 40.11
CA TYR A 121 -8.79 6.67 38.87
C TYR A 121 -10.10 5.91 38.69
N GLU A 122 -10.59 5.25 39.74
CA GLU A 122 -11.85 4.49 39.74
C GLU A 122 -13.07 5.38 39.44
N GLN A 123 -13.08 6.64 39.87
CA GLN A 123 -14.17 7.58 39.54
C GLN A 123 -14.26 7.88 38.04
N GLY A 124 -13.16 7.79 37.30
CA GLY A 124 -13.16 7.94 35.84
C GLY A 124 -13.63 6.68 35.10
N CYS A 125 -13.69 5.53 35.79
CA CYS A 125 -14.04 4.24 35.23
C CYS A 125 -15.56 3.97 35.23
N VAL A 126 -16.03 3.17 34.28
CA VAL A 126 -17.37 2.59 34.27
C VAL A 126 -17.28 1.07 34.42
N HIS A 127 -17.77 0.57 35.56
CA HIS A 127 -17.60 -0.84 35.93
C HIS A 127 -18.62 -1.78 35.30
N ASP A 128 -19.80 -1.26 34.95
CA ASP A 128 -20.87 -2.03 34.34
C ASP A 128 -21.62 -1.21 33.27
N GLY A 129 -22.46 -1.91 32.50
CA GLY A 129 -23.22 -1.30 31.42
C GLY A 129 -24.25 -0.26 31.89
N GLU A 130 -24.71 -0.31 33.14
CA GLU A 130 -25.68 0.65 33.67
C GLU A 130 -24.99 1.98 34.05
N ALA A 131 -23.83 1.90 34.72
CA ALA A 131 -22.96 3.04 34.99
C ALA A 131 -22.48 3.68 33.69
N GLY A 132 -22.10 2.85 32.70
CA GLY A 132 -21.74 3.32 31.36
C GLY A 132 -22.89 4.06 30.65
N LEU A 133 -24.12 3.55 30.76
CA LEU A 133 -25.30 4.17 30.16
C LEU A 133 -25.59 5.54 30.79
N LYS A 134 -25.53 5.65 32.11
CA LYS A 134 -25.71 6.93 32.84
C LYS A 134 -24.65 7.95 32.44
N ALA A 135 -23.38 7.53 32.34
CA ALA A 135 -22.30 8.40 31.88
C ALA A 135 -22.54 8.88 30.44
N ALA A 136 -22.98 7.99 29.55
CA ALA A 136 -23.30 8.34 28.16
C ALA A 136 -24.47 9.33 28.04
N GLU A 137 -25.51 9.21 28.87
CA GLU A 137 -26.62 10.15 28.93
C GLU A 137 -26.21 11.53 29.44
N GLN A 138 -25.32 11.59 30.44
CA GLN A 138 -24.79 12.85 30.97
C GLN A 138 -23.90 13.58 29.96
N ILE A 139 -23.04 12.85 29.24
CA ILE A 139 -22.15 13.39 28.21
C ILE A 139 -22.93 13.82 26.96
N GLY A 140 -23.96 13.04 26.60
CA GLY A 140 -24.77 13.23 25.40
C GLY A 140 -24.22 12.46 24.19
N TYR A 141 -25.12 11.78 23.47
CA TYR A 141 -24.80 10.99 22.28
C TYR A 141 -24.45 11.86 21.06
N PRO A 142 -23.60 11.37 20.13
CA PRO A 142 -22.90 10.08 20.16
C PRO A 142 -21.67 10.08 21.08
N VAL A 143 -21.39 8.93 21.69
CA VAL A 143 -20.25 8.71 22.59
C VAL A 143 -19.35 7.57 22.09
N MET A 144 -18.15 7.49 22.66
CA MET A 144 -17.20 6.40 22.47
C MET A 144 -17.00 5.67 23.79
N VAL A 145 -17.19 4.36 23.77
CA VAL A 145 -16.82 3.45 24.87
C VAL A 145 -15.43 2.93 24.58
N LYS A 146 -14.48 3.13 25.49
CA LYS A 146 -13.07 2.81 25.30
C LYS A 146 -12.51 2.02 26.49
N ALA A 147 -11.78 0.96 26.19
CA ALA A 147 -10.88 0.32 27.13
C ALA A 147 -9.63 1.21 27.33
N SER A 148 -9.22 1.40 28.59
CA SER A 148 -8.06 2.23 28.94
C SER A 148 -6.75 1.64 28.43
N GLU A 149 -6.59 0.33 28.53
CA GLU A 149 -5.39 -0.41 28.09
C GLU A 149 -5.46 -0.83 26.61
N GLY A 150 -6.46 -0.33 25.87
CA GLY A 150 -6.65 -0.62 24.45
C GLY A 150 -5.73 0.22 23.56
N GLY A 151 -4.62 -0.34 23.10
CA GLY A 151 -3.71 0.29 22.12
C GLY A 151 -4.15 0.07 20.66
N GLY A 152 -3.84 1.04 19.78
CA GLY A 152 -3.97 0.90 18.32
C GLY A 152 -5.40 0.64 17.82
N GLY A 153 -6.42 1.24 18.45
CA GLY A 153 -7.82 1.12 18.04
C GLY A 153 -8.58 -0.05 18.66
N LYS A 154 -7.93 -0.90 19.47
CA LYS A 154 -8.59 -2.03 20.15
C LYS A 154 -9.44 -1.59 21.34
N GLY A 155 -10.56 -2.26 21.53
CA GLY A 155 -11.47 -2.01 22.66
C GLY A 155 -12.17 -0.66 22.56
N ILE A 156 -12.49 -0.21 21.33
CA ILE A 156 -13.16 1.07 21.07
C ILE A 156 -14.47 0.82 20.32
N ARG A 157 -15.59 1.36 20.82
CA ARG A 157 -16.90 1.30 20.14
C ARG A 157 -17.60 2.64 20.15
N LYS A 158 -18.11 3.03 18.98
CA LYS A 158 -19.00 4.19 18.81
C LYS A 158 -20.42 3.79 19.19
N VAL A 159 -21.06 4.57 20.06
CA VAL A 159 -22.45 4.38 20.45
C VAL A 159 -23.26 5.61 20.04
N THR A 160 -24.30 5.42 19.23
CA THR A 160 -25.17 6.49 18.72
C THR A 160 -26.45 6.68 19.52
N GLY A 161 -26.88 5.67 20.27
CA GLY A 161 -28.08 5.73 21.11
C GLY A 161 -28.03 4.74 22.26
N SER A 162 -28.94 4.90 23.23
CA SER A 162 -28.98 4.12 24.46
C SER A 162 -29.28 2.64 24.25
N GLU A 163 -30.05 2.29 23.23
CA GLU A 163 -30.45 0.89 22.93
C GLU A 163 -29.25 0.00 22.60
N ASP A 164 -28.26 0.52 21.86
CA ASP A 164 -27.08 -0.23 21.42
C ASP A 164 -25.98 -0.32 22.50
N PHE A 165 -26.02 0.56 23.50
CA PHE A 165 -24.94 0.71 24.48
C PHE A 165 -24.57 -0.60 25.20
N PRO A 166 -25.52 -1.40 25.75
CA PRO A 166 -25.17 -2.59 26.53
C PRO A 166 -24.43 -3.64 25.70
N ASN A 167 -24.78 -3.79 24.43
CA ASN A 167 -24.12 -4.75 23.54
C ASN A 167 -22.70 -4.28 23.19
N LEU A 168 -22.56 -3.01 22.81
CA LEU A 168 -21.27 -2.43 22.44
C LEU A 168 -20.29 -2.37 23.63
N PHE A 169 -20.79 -2.14 24.85
CA PHE A 169 -19.99 -2.23 26.06
C PHE A 169 -19.46 -3.65 26.31
N ARG A 170 -20.31 -4.69 26.17
CA ARG A 170 -19.87 -6.10 26.30
C ARG A 170 -18.84 -6.48 25.24
N GLN A 171 -18.95 -5.95 24.02
CA GLN A 171 -17.94 -6.18 22.99
C GLN A 171 -16.58 -5.62 23.40
N VAL A 172 -16.54 -4.40 23.98
CA VAL A 172 -15.29 -3.82 24.51
C VAL A 172 -14.71 -4.70 25.63
N GLN A 173 -15.54 -5.15 26.58
CA GLN A 173 -15.10 -6.06 27.65
C GLN A 173 -14.54 -7.39 27.12
N THR A 174 -15.14 -7.92 26.06
CA THR A 174 -14.71 -9.20 25.46
C THR A 174 -13.41 -9.01 24.67
N GLU A 175 -13.25 -7.87 24.00
CA GLU A 175 -12.08 -7.56 23.19
C GLU A 175 -10.84 -7.25 24.05
N VAL A 176 -11.02 -6.56 25.18
CA VAL A 176 -9.94 -6.26 26.13
C VAL A 176 -10.34 -6.69 27.55
N PRO A 177 -10.28 -8.01 27.86
CA PRO A 177 -10.71 -8.53 29.15
C PRO A 177 -9.87 -7.97 30.30
N GLY A 178 -10.54 -7.46 31.35
CA GLY A 178 -9.91 -6.95 32.56
C GLY A 178 -9.44 -5.50 32.50
N SER A 179 -9.44 -4.86 31.32
CA SER A 179 -9.12 -3.45 31.20
C SER A 179 -10.24 -2.59 31.80
N PRO A 180 -9.91 -1.52 32.55
CA PRO A 180 -10.85 -0.46 32.88
C PRO A 180 -11.48 0.13 31.62
N ILE A 181 -12.75 0.52 31.71
CA ILE A 181 -13.51 1.12 30.60
C ILE A 181 -13.93 2.53 31.02
N PHE A 182 -13.94 3.46 30.07
CA PHE A 182 -14.46 4.82 30.26
C PHE A 182 -15.32 5.23 29.06
N VAL A 183 -16.15 6.26 29.25
CA VAL A 183 -17.02 6.81 28.19
C VAL A 183 -16.56 8.23 27.89
N MET A 184 -16.39 8.58 26.62
CA MET A 184 -16.04 9.94 26.19
C MET A 184 -16.89 10.41 25.02
N GLN A 185 -17.06 11.72 24.90
CA GLN A 185 -17.78 12.34 23.80
C GLN A 185 -17.07 12.04 22.47
N LEU A 186 -17.85 11.77 21.42
CA LEU A 186 -17.31 11.70 20.06
C LEU A 186 -17.19 13.11 19.48
N ALA A 187 -15.97 13.58 19.25
CA ALA A 187 -15.74 14.79 18.46
C ALA A 187 -16.20 14.57 17.01
N LYS A 188 -16.99 15.51 16.49
CA LYS A 188 -17.45 15.50 15.09
C LYS A 188 -16.62 16.48 14.27
N HIS A 189 -16.29 16.10 13.04
CA HIS A 189 -15.57 16.96 12.08
C HIS A 189 -14.25 17.55 12.63
N ALA A 190 -13.60 16.82 13.52
CA ALA A 190 -12.34 17.21 14.11
C ALA A 190 -11.15 16.70 13.28
N ARG A 191 -10.06 17.46 13.34
CA ARG A 191 -8.72 17.10 12.91
C ARG A 191 -8.02 16.37 14.05
N HIS A 192 -7.16 15.43 13.70
CA HIS A 192 -6.28 14.76 14.64
C HIS A 192 -4.89 15.38 14.48
N LEU A 193 -4.52 16.24 15.43
CA LEU A 193 -3.25 16.94 15.43
C LEU A 193 -2.35 16.41 16.53
N GLU A 194 -1.05 16.48 16.33
CA GLU A 194 -0.08 15.95 17.27
C GLU A 194 1.03 16.94 17.50
N VAL A 195 1.58 16.96 18.72
CA VAL A 195 2.82 17.67 19.04
C VAL A 195 3.90 16.65 19.37
N GLN A 196 5.02 16.73 18.65
CA GLN A 196 6.20 15.94 18.97
C GLN A 196 6.87 16.56 20.19
N ILE A 197 6.98 15.80 21.28
CA ILE A 197 7.73 16.22 22.47
C ILE A 197 9.06 15.49 22.54
N LEU A 198 10.07 16.18 23.06
CA LEU A 198 11.37 15.61 23.37
C LEU A 198 11.83 16.15 24.74
N ALA A 199 12.17 15.26 25.66
CA ALA A 199 12.57 15.63 27.02
C ALA A 199 13.85 14.92 27.47
N ASP A 200 14.71 15.63 28.19
CA ASP A 200 15.91 15.05 28.80
C ASP A 200 15.66 14.59 30.26
N GLN A 201 16.71 14.01 30.88
CA GLN A 201 16.64 13.51 32.26
C GLN A 201 16.66 14.62 33.33
N TYR A 202 16.75 15.89 32.93
CA TYR A 202 16.96 17.03 33.82
C TYR A 202 15.72 17.92 33.94
N GLY A 203 14.59 17.48 33.39
CA GLY A 203 13.32 18.19 33.43
C GLY A 203 13.15 19.21 32.30
N ASN A 204 14.08 19.29 31.35
CA ASN A 204 13.87 20.09 30.15
C ASN A 204 12.99 19.29 29.18
N ALA A 205 11.97 19.94 28.63
CA ALA A 205 11.13 19.39 27.56
C ALA A 205 10.84 20.48 26.54
N ILE A 206 10.81 20.10 25.26
CA ILE A 206 10.55 20.97 24.12
C ILE A 206 9.55 20.34 23.17
N SER A 207 8.88 21.17 22.36
CA SER A 207 8.15 20.76 21.17
C SER A 207 9.06 20.77 19.94
N LEU A 208 8.80 19.87 18.99
CA LEU A 208 9.46 19.80 17.68
C LEU A 208 8.43 19.97 16.57
N PHE A 209 7.60 21.01 16.67
CA PHE A 209 6.42 21.19 15.83
C PHE A 209 5.41 20.05 16.01
N GLY A 210 4.54 19.89 15.02
CA GLY A 210 3.54 18.84 15.05
C GLY A 210 3.19 18.25 13.71
N ARG A 211 2.24 17.34 13.78
CA ARG A 211 1.75 16.55 12.66
C ARG A 211 0.24 16.64 12.55
N ASP A 212 -0.26 16.57 11.33
CA ASP A 212 -1.67 16.32 11.05
C ASP A 212 -1.81 14.87 10.60
N CYS A 213 -2.50 14.07 11.41
CA CYS A 213 -2.78 12.66 11.16
C CYS A 213 -4.28 12.42 10.94
N SER A 214 -5.01 13.43 10.43
CA SER A 214 -6.48 13.36 10.29
C SER A 214 -6.96 12.31 9.29
N VAL A 215 -6.14 11.95 8.29
CA VAL A 215 -6.52 10.91 7.31
C VAL A 215 -6.35 9.53 7.94
N GLN A 216 -7.44 9.05 8.53
CA GLN A 216 -7.50 7.77 9.23
C GLN A 216 -8.60 6.88 8.65
N ARG A 217 -8.39 5.57 8.67
CA ARG A 217 -9.38 4.55 8.34
C ARG A 217 -9.56 3.64 9.54
N ARG A 218 -10.76 3.56 10.12
CA ARG A 218 -11.02 2.73 11.32
C ARG A 218 -9.96 2.93 12.41
N HIS A 219 -9.58 4.18 12.66
CA HIS A 219 -8.53 4.59 13.61
C HIS A 219 -7.08 4.20 13.26
N GLN A 220 -6.82 3.73 12.05
CA GLN A 220 -5.47 3.54 11.53
C GLN A 220 -5.06 4.75 10.69
N LYS A 221 -3.94 5.37 11.01
CA LYS A 221 -3.37 6.50 10.26
C LYS A 221 -2.86 6.00 8.92
N ILE A 222 -3.09 6.77 7.84
CA ILE A 222 -2.79 6.37 6.46
C ILE A 222 -1.90 7.40 5.76
N ILE A 223 -2.26 8.68 5.91
CA ILE A 223 -1.50 9.82 5.42
C ILE A 223 -1.26 10.74 6.62
N GLU A 224 -0.01 11.16 6.76
CA GLU A 224 0.44 12.06 7.81
C GLU A 224 1.17 13.24 7.18
N GLU A 225 1.04 14.42 7.78
CA GLU A 225 1.70 15.62 7.28
C GLU A 225 2.39 16.39 8.41
N ALA A 226 3.47 17.10 8.09
CA ALA A 226 4.13 18.03 9.01
C ALA A 226 4.58 19.30 8.27
N PRO A 227 4.40 20.51 8.84
CA PRO A 227 3.70 20.81 10.09
C PRO A 227 2.17 20.76 9.99
N ALA A 228 1.47 20.94 11.12
CA ALA A 228 0.01 21.04 11.19
C ALA A 228 -0.50 22.40 10.66
N THR A 229 -0.78 22.49 9.35
CA THR A 229 -1.11 23.76 8.66
C THR A 229 -2.54 24.26 8.87
N ILE A 230 -3.45 23.42 9.38
CA ILE A 230 -4.87 23.77 9.54
C ILE A 230 -5.14 24.63 10.78
N ALA A 231 -4.30 24.53 11.81
CA ALA A 231 -4.39 25.35 13.01
C ALA A 231 -3.74 26.72 12.77
N THR A 232 -4.30 27.77 13.36
CA THR A 232 -3.65 29.08 13.37
C THR A 232 -2.40 29.03 14.25
N SER A 233 -1.41 29.88 13.95
CA SER A 233 -0.12 29.88 14.67
C SER A 233 -0.29 30.04 16.18
N ASP A 234 -1.16 30.96 16.63
CA ASP A 234 -1.39 31.22 18.05
C ASP A 234 -1.97 30.00 18.78
N VAL A 235 -2.95 29.33 18.15
CA VAL A 235 -3.58 28.14 18.74
C VAL A 235 -2.58 26.98 18.78
N PHE A 236 -1.77 26.82 17.74
CA PHE A 236 -0.78 25.76 17.72
C PHE A 236 0.34 25.99 18.74
N GLU A 237 0.77 27.23 18.94
CA GLU A 237 1.73 27.59 20.00
C GLU A 237 1.18 27.25 21.40
N ASP A 238 -0.12 27.48 21.63
CA ASP A 238 -0.78 27.07 22.87
C ASP A 238 -0.82 25.55 23.03
N MET A 239 -1.07 24.79 21.95
CA MET A 239 -1.00 23.32 21.96
C MET A 239 0.41 22.81 22.30
N GLU A 240 1.45 23.46 21.76
CA GLU A 240 2.85 23.14 22.06
C GLU A 240 3.21 23.41 23.51
N LYS A 241 2.83 24.57 24.05
CA LYS A 241 3.02 24.92 25.46
C LYS A 241 2.31 23.93 26.39
N CYS A 242 1.08 23.54 26.04
CA CYS A 242 0.34 22.53 26.79
C CYS A 242 1.05 21.17 26.79
N ALA A 243 1.58 20.74 25.64
CA ALA A 243 2.30 19.48 25.50
C ALA A 243 3.61 19.47 26.32
N VAL A 244 4.38 20.57 26.25
CA VAL A 244 5.61 20.74 27.04
C VAL A 244 5.30 20.77 28.54
N LYS A 245 4.26 21.48 28.96
CA LYS A 245 3.82 21.52 30.36
C LYS A 245 3.49 20.13 30.88
N LEU A 246 2.74 19.34 30.09
CA LEU A 246 2.38 17.97 30.44
C LEU A 246 3.64 17.10 30.60
N ALA A 247 4.58 17.18 29.66
CA ALA A 247 5.83 16.43 29.69
C ALA A 247 6.72 16.79 30.90
N LYS A 248 6.84 18.09 31.23
CA LYS A 248 7.58 18.55 32.42
C LYS A 248 6.92 18.06 33.72
N MET A 249 5.58 18.10 33.79
CA MET A 249 4.82 17.76 35.00
C MET A 249 5.04 16.31 35.46
N VAL A 250 5.12 15.37 34.52
CA VAL A 250 5.26 13.92 34.79
C VAL A 250 6.71 13.41 34.79
N GLY A 251 7.69 14.30 34.63
CA GLY A 251 9.09 13.91 34.48
C GLY A 251 9.33 13.02 33.26
N TYR A 252 8.73 13.36 32.11
CA TYR A 252 8.88 12.60 30.87
C TYR A 252 10.34 12.63 30.38
N VAL A 253 10.78 11.55 29.73
CA VAL A 253 12.14 11.41 29.19
C VAL A 253 12.06 10.74 27.82
N SER A 254 12.95 11.12 26.90
CA SER A 254 12.99 10.65 25.50
C SER A 254 11.92 11.31 24.63
N ALA A 255 11.66 10.72 23.45
CA ALA A 255 10.62 11.17 22.53
C ALA A 255 9.22 10.70 22.99
N GLY A 256 8.22 11.54 22.79
CA GLY A 256 6.81 11.22 23.01
C GLY A 256 5.93 12.01 22.06
N THR A 257 4.64 11.72 22.04
CA THR A 257 3.70 12.49 21.21
C THR A 257 2.44 12.79 22.00
N VAL A 258 2.07 14.06 22.07
CA VAL A 258 0.79 14.48 22.62
C VAL A 258 -0.20 14.60 21.46
N GLU A 259 -1.28 13.84 21.53
CA GLU A 259 -2.34 13.84 20.53
C GLU A 259 -3.49 14.73 20.97
N TYR A 260 -4.02 15.52 20.04
CA TYR A 260 -5.11 16.45 20.22
C TYR A 260 -6.17 16.25 19.15
N LEU A 261 -7.43 16.50 19.53
CA LEU A 261 -8.53 16.71 18.59
C LEU A 261 -8.75 18.20 18.44
N TYR A 262 -8.58 18.71 17.21
CA TYR A 262 -8.75 20.11 16.85
C TYR A 262 -10.00 20.30 16.02
N SER A 263 -10.86 21.21 16.44
CA SER A 263 -12.12 21.53 15.77
C SER A 263 -11.97 22.78 14.91
N GLN A 264 -12.82 22.91 13.88
CA GLN A 264 -12.77 24.04 12.94
C GLN A 264 -13.09 25.40 13.59
N ASP A 265 -13.71 25.41 14.77
CA ASP A 265 -13.98 26.60 15.57
C ASP A 265 -12.73 27.12 16.32
N GLY A 266 -11.58 26.45 16.17
CA GLY A 266 -10.32 26.80 16.83
C GLY A 266 -10.13 26.17 18.21
N SER A 267 -11.10 25.39 18.69
CA SER A 267 -10.96 24.65 19.94
C SER A 267 -10.11 23.39 19.76
N PHE A 268 -9.31 23.05 20.77
CA PHE A 268 -8.56 21.79 20.80
C PHE A 268 -8.74 21.08 22.14
N TYR A 269 -8.65 19.75 22.11
CA TYR A 269 -8.82 18.89 23.27
C TYR A 269 -7.79 17.78 23.27
N PHE A 270 -7.14 17.56 24.43
CA PHE A 270 -6.22 16.45 24.65
C PHE A 270 -6.93 15.11 24.44
N LEU A 271 -6.25 14.21 23.72
CA LEU A 271 -6.72 12.85 23.46
C LEU A 271 -5.92 11.83 24.27
N GLU A 272 -4.60 11.80 24.10
CA GLU A 272 -3.67 10.93 24.80
C GLU A 272 -2.22 11.42 24.65
N LEU A 273 -1.30 10.85 25.43
CA LEU A 273 0.14 11.00 25.22
C LEU A 273 0.72 9.62 24.96
N ASN A 274 1.20 9.39 23.74
CA ASN A 274 1.82 8.14 23.35
C ASN A 274 3.28 8.09 23.86
N PRO A 275 3.62 7.21 24.83
CA PRO A 275 4.88 7.26 25.56
C PRO A 275 6.03 6.59 24.79
N ARG A 276 6.13 6.86 23.49
CA ARG A 276 7.05 6.21 22.55
C ARG A 276 7.32 7.08 21.33
N LEU A 277 8.30 6.66 20.53
CA LEU A 277 8.48 7.20 19.18
C LEU A 277 7.34 6.70 18.28
N GLN A 278 6.78 7.57 17.45
CA GLN A 278 5.76 7.18 16.47
C GLN A 278 6.40 6.75 15.14
N VAL A 279 5.68 5.96 14.32
CA VAL A 279 6.24 5.44 13.05
C VAL A 279 6.39 6.54 12.00
N GLU A 280 5.55 7.58 12.09
CA GLU A 280 5.51 8.80 11.30
C GLU A 280 6.50 9.89 11.77
N HIS A 281 7.37 9.59 12.73
CA HIS A 281 8.38 10.54 13.21
C HIS A 281 9.28 11.17 12.12
N PRO A 282 9.63 10.51 11.00
CA PRO A 282 10.46 11.14 9.98
C PRO A 282 9.81 12.38 9.33
N CYS A 283 8.49 12.53 9.41
CA CYS A 283 7.81 13.78 9.04
C CYS A 283 8.36 14.96 9.85
N THR A 284 8.41 14.79 11.17
CA THR A 284 8.95 15.79 12.09
C THR A 284 10.47 15.94 11.92
N GLU A 285 11.21 14.85 11.73
CA GLU A 285 12.66 14.91 11.53
C GLU A 285 13.05 15.82 10.35
N MET A 286 12.33 15.72 9.23
CA MET A 286 12.62 16.48 8.01
C MET A 286 12.27 17.96 8.12
N VAL A 287 11.23 18.34 8.89
CA VAL A 287 10.86 19.75 9.10
C VAL A 287 11.62 20.41 10.26
N ALA A 288 12.13 19.62 11.22
CA ALA A 288 12.89 20.10 12.36
C ALA A 288 14.41 19.97 12.19
N ASP A 289 14.88 19.22 11.20
CA ASP A 289 16.28 18.78 11.03
C ASP A 289 16.84 18.09 12.30
N VAL A 290 16.02 17.22 12.92
CA VAL A 290 16.38 16.48 14.14
C VAL A 290 16.32 14.99 13.88
N ASN A 291 17.43 14.28 14.11
CA ASN A 291 17.42 12.82 14.13
C ASN A 291 16.88 12.32 15.48
N LEU A 292 15.62 11.91 15.52
CA LEU A 292 14.90 11.53 16.72
C LEU A 292 15.47 10.26 17.37
N PRO A 293 15.72 9.14 16.65
CA PRO A 293 16.35 7.96 17.25
C PRO A 293 17.72 8.27 17.88
N ALA A 294 18.55 9.09 17.22
CA ALA A 294 19.84 9.50 17.78
C ALA A 294 19.69 10.43 18.98
N ALA A 295 18.68 11.31 19.00
CA ALA A 295 18.36 12.12 20.16
C ALA A 295 17.89 11.26 21.35
N GLN A 296 17.05 10.25 21.11
CA GLN A 296 16.64 9.29 22.14
C GLN A 296 17.85 8.58 22.77
N LEU A 297 18.82 8.17 21.95
CA LEU A 297 20.07 7.56 22.43
C LEU A 297 20.88 8.52 23.30
N GLN A 298 21.08 9.76 22.85
CA GLN A 298 21.82 10.78 23.60
C GLN A 298 21.15 11.09 24.94
N ILE A 299 19.84 11.23 24.96
CA ILE A 299 19.05 11.44 26.18
C ILE A 299 19.18 10.25 27.13
N ALA A 300 19.12 9.01 26.61
CA ALA A 300 19.30 7.81 27.43
C ALA A 300 20.71 7.71 28.03
N MET A 301 21.72 8.27 27.36
CA MET A 301 23.10 8.42 27.89
C MET A 301 23.24 9.54 28.93
N GLY A 302 22.20 10.33 29.19
CA GLY A 302 22.23 11.48 30.09
C GLY A 302 22.75 12.76 29.46
N ILE A 303 22.70 12.90 28.13
CA ILE A 303 23.05 14.16 27.47
C ILE A 303 21.84 15.12 27.56
N PRO A 304 22.01 16.35 28.09
CA PRO A 304 20.92 17.32 28.19
C PRO A 304 20.56 17.90 26.81
N LEU A 305 19.31 18.37 26.64
CA LEU A 305 18.78 18.83 25.35
C LEU A 305 19.66 19.91 24.68
N HIS A 306 20.16 20.87 25.46
CA HIS A 306 20.98 21.97 24.95
C HIS A 306 22.37 21.51 24.43
N ARG A 307 22.75 20.25 24.62
CA ARG A 307 24.00 19.66 24.10
C ARG A 307 23.78 18.74 22.91
N ILE A 308 22.53 18.46 22.55
CA ILE A 308 22.19 17.69 21.35
C ILE A 308 22.38 18.61 20.14
N LYS A 309 23.31 18.23 19.24
CA LYS A 309 23.71 19.02 18.07
C LYS A 309 22.51 19.53 17.27
N ASP A 310 21.58 18.64 16.94
CA ASP A 310 20.45 18.94 16.07
C ASP A 310 19.50 19.95 16.71
N ILE A 311 19.23 19.81 18.02
CA ILE A 311 18.46 20.79 18.79
C ILE A 311 19.15 22.15 18.78
N ARG A 312 20.47 22.21 18.99
CA ARG A 312 21.20 23.48 18.93
C ARG A 312 21.04 24.16 17.57
N VAL A 313 21.16 23.41 16.48
CA VAL A 313 21.01 23.93 15.11
C VAL A 313 19.59 24.43 14.86
N MET A 314 18.58 23.67 15.26
CA MET A 314 17.16 24.04 15.14
C MET A 314 16.86 25.38 15.84
N TYR A 315 17.48 25.61 17.01
CA TYR A 315 17.38 26.85 17.77
C TYR A 315 18.38 27.94 17.33
N GLY A 316 19.07 27.78 16.20
CA GLY A 316 20.01 28.78 15.65
C GLY A 316 21.30 28.97 16.45
N MET A 317 21.64 28.02 17.33
CA MET A 317 22.83 28.05 18.18
C MET A 317 24.03 27.35 17.53
N GLN A 318 25.24 27.70 17.97
CA GLN A 318 26.46 27.04 17.48
C GLN A 318 26.47 25.54 17.83
N PRO A 319 26.66 24.62 16.86
CA PRO A 319 26.47 23.17 17.07
C PRO A 319 27.34 22.55 18.18
N TRP A 320 28.54 23.11 18.40
CA TRP A 320 29.53 22.59 19.34
C TRP A 320 29.62 23.38 20.65
N GLY A 321 28.75 24.37 20.83
CA GLY A 321 28.71 25.14 22.07
C GLY A 321 28.12 24.35 23.23
N ASP A 322 28.43 24.77 24.45
CA ASP A 322 27.93 24.20 25.69
C ASP A 322 27.00 25.15 26.46
N SER A 323 26.81 26.37 25.94
CA SER A 323 25.90 27.37 26.50
C SER A 323 24.51 26.76 26.74
N PRO A 324 23.94 26.91 27.95
CA PRO A 324 22.55 26.58 28.20
C PRO A 324 21.64 27.34 27.22
N ILE A 325 20.52 26.72 26.86
CA ILE A 325 19.48 27.34 26.03
C ILE A 325 18.26 27.48 26.93
N ASP A 326 17.75 28.70 27.07
CA ASP A 326 16.45 28.94 27.70
C ASP A 326 15.35 28.67 26.67
N PHE A 327 14.78 27.46 26.70
CA PHE A 327 13.76 27.07 25.74
C PHE A 327 12.44 27.83 25.89
N ASP A 328 12.18 28.43 27.06
CA ASP A 328 10.91 29.11 27.37
C ASP A 328 10.98 30.63 27.08
N GLY A 329 12.18 31.23 27.06
CA GLY A 329 12.40 32.69 26.98
C GLY A 329 13.07 33.22 25.69
N LEU A 330 13.09 32.45 24.60
CA LEU A 330 13.77 32.86 23.36
C LEU A 330 13.06 34.00 22.61
N SER A 331 13.85 34.93 22.08
CA SER A 331 13.37 36.02 21.22
C SER A 331 12.94 35.57 19.82
N THR A 332 13.41 34.40 19.38
CA THR A 332 13.17 33.84 18.05
C THR A 332 12.82 32.37 18.22
N THR A 333 11.57 32.03 17.94
CA THR A 333 11.10 30.65 17.97
C THR A 333 11.54 29.91 16.70
N PRO A 334 11.85 28.60 16.78
CA PRO A 334 12.10 27.79 15.60
C PRO A 334 10.91 27.83 14.64
N SER A 335 11.18 27.81 13.33
CA SER A 335 10.15 27.68 12.30
C SER A 335 10.33 26.38 11.50
N PRO A 336 9.24 25.73 11.06
CA PRO A 336 9.34 24.51 10.26
C PRO A 336 10.07 24.75 8.94
N ARG A 337 10.98 23.85 8.56
CA ARG A 337 11.69 23.90 7.28
C ARG A 337 10.93 23.11 6.20
N GLY A 338 10.07 23.80 5.46
CA GLY A 338 9.25 23.22 4.40
C GLY A 338 8.06 22.42 4.94
N HIS A 339 7.55 21.50 4.13
CA HIS A 339 6.40 20.64 4.43
C HIS A 339 6.69 19.21 4.03
N VAL A 340 6.14 18.24 4.77
CA VAL A 340 6.29 16.81 4.52
C VAL A 340 4.93 16.16 4.43
N ILE A 341 4.75 15.32 3.41
CA ILE A 341 3.66 14.35 3.30
C ILE A 341 4.26 12.97 3.47
N ALA A 342 3.67 12.14 4.32
CA ALA A 342 3.97 10.74 4.44
C ALA A 342 2.79 9.88 4.04
N ALA A 343 3.09 8.69 3.52
CA ALA A 343 2.10 7.72 3.09
C ALA A 343 2.50 6.32 3.55
N ARG A 344 1.62 5.67 4.31
CA ARG A 344 1.82 4.28 4.74
C ARG A 344 1.50 3.30 3.62
N ILE A 345 2.46 2.45 3.30
CA ILE A 345 2.28 1.40 2.29
C ILE A 345 1.95 0.09 2.99
N THR A 346 0.71 -0.38 2.82
CA THR A 346 0.19 -1.59 3.48
C THR A 346 -0.13 -2.70 2.47
N SER A 347 -0.17 -3.95 2.94
CA SER A 347 -0.54 -5.14 2.17
C SER A 347 -2.05 -5.43 2.18
N GLU A 348 -2.85 -4.37 2.22
CA GLU A 348 -4.30 -4.43 2.32
C GLU A 348 -4.95 -4.27 0.95
N ASN A 349 -6.08 -4.96 0.74
CA ASN A 349 -6.82 -4.89 -0.52
C ASN A 349 -8.02 -3.93 -0.41
N PRO A 350 -7.98 -2.73 -1.04
CA PRO A 350 -9.10 -1.79 -1.01
C PRO A 350 -10.42 -2.38 -1.56
N ASP A 351 -10.36 -3.25 -2.57
CA ASP A 351 -11.53 -3.86 -3.22
C ASP A 351 -12.26 -4.86 -2.30
N GLU A 352 -11.55 -5.43 -1.33
CA GLU A 352 -12.10 -6.39 -0.36
C GLU A 352 -12.32 -5.77 1.03
N GLY A 353 -12.54 -4.46 1.08
CA GLY A 353 -12.77 -3.75 2.34
C GLY A 353 -11.51 -3.65 3.21
N PHE A 354 -10.35 -3.55 2.58
CA PHE A 354 -9.02 -3.41 3.19
C PHE A 354 -8.61 -4.59 4.08
N LYS A 355 -8.97 -5.81 3.67
CA LYS A 355 -8.45 -7.01 4.33
C LYS A 355 -6.92 -7.11 4.12
N PRO A 356 -6.13 -7.33 5.18
CA PRO A 356 -4.70 -7.56 5.05
C PRO A 356 -4.42 -8.92 4.43
N SER A 357 -3.37 -8.99 3.63
CA SER A 357 -2.95 -10.22 2.96
C SER A 357 -1.44 -10.46 3.16
N SER A 358 -1.09 -11.74 3.25
CA SER A 358 0.29 -12.22 3.37
C SER A 358 0.80 -12.80 2.07
N GLY A 359 2.11 -13.02 1.99
CA GLY A 359 2.75 -13.68 0.87
C GLY A 359 4.06 -13.04 0.46
N THR A 360 4.60 -13.48 -0.66
CA THR A 360 5.95 -13.11 -1.12
C THR A 360 5.95 -11.82 -1.94
N VAL A 361 7.07 -11.10 -1.87
CA VAL A 361 7.37 -9.93 -2.69
C VAL A 361 8.26 -10.37 -3.84
N GLN A 362 7.78 -10.20 -5.06
CA GLN A 362 8.51 -10.54 -6.28
C GLN A 362 9.36 -9.36 -6.75
N GLU A 363 8.78 -8.16 -6.77
CA GLU A 363 9.46 -6.92 -7.10
C GLU A 363 9.09 -5.83 -6.10
N LEU A 364 10.09 -5.08 -5.67
CA LEU A 364 9.93 -3.83 -4.97
C LEU A 364 10.97 -2.87 -5.53
N ASN A 365 10.51 -1.91 -6.31
CA ASN A 365 11.35 -0.88 -6.90
C ASN A 365 10.76 0.50 -6.57
N PHE A 366 11.45 1.22 -5.69
CA PHE A 366 11.11 2.57 -5.31
C PHE A 366 12.17 3.53 -5.83
N ARG A 367 11.75 4.50 -6.65
CA ARG A 367 12.63 5.49 -7.25
C ARG A 367 12.73 6.72 -6.35
N SER A 368 13.69 6.69 -5.43
CA SER A 368 13.99 7.85 -4.59
C SER A 368 14.46 9.02 -5.44
N ASN A 369 14.09 10.23 -5.02
CA ASN A 369 14.62 11.48 -5.56
C ASN A 369 15.14 12.35 -4.41
N LYS A 370 15.58 13.58 -4.68
CA LYS A 370 16.16 14.47 -3.65
C LYS A 370 15.19 14.76 -2.51
N ASN A 371 13.90 14.88 -2.82
CA ASN A 371 12.87 15.34 -1.89
C ASN A 371 11.99 14.19 -1.39
N VAL A 372 11.99 13.04 -2.06
CA VAL A 372 11.15 11.88 -1.77
C VAL A 372 12.01 10.67 -1.53
N TRP A 373 11.84 10.07 -0.36
CA TRP A 373 12.48 8.83 0.01
C TRP A 373 11.49 7.93 0.74
N GLY A 374 11.84 6.66 0.90
CA GLY A 374 10.99 5.70 1.58
C GLY A 374 11.81 4.50 2.01
N TYR A 375 11.31 3.80 3.02
CA TYR A 375 11.92 2.57 3.50
C TYR A 375 10.89 1.45 3.57
N PHE A 376 11.37 0.23 3.42
CA PHE A 376 10.56 -0.98 3.42
C PHE A 376 11.19 -2.04 4.32
N SER A 377 10.35 -2.76 5.07
CA SER A 377 10.77 -3.83 6.00
C SER A 377 11.13 -5.14 5.29
N VAL A 378 10.70 -5.27 4.03
CA VAL A 378 10.88 -6.44 3.15
C VAL A 378 11.66 -6.03 1.90
N ALA A 379 12.59 -6.88 1.47
CA ALA A 379 13.30 -6.73 0.20
C ALA A 379 12.67 -7.58 -0.92
N ALA A 380 13.19 -7.44 -2.14
CA ALA A 380 12.89 -8.33 -3.26
C ALA A 380 13.21 -9.79 -2.87
N ALA A 381 12.28 -10.71 -3.15
CA ALA A 381 12.28 -12.11 -2.68
C ALA A 381 12.05 -12.33 -1.17
N GLY A 382 11.68 -11.28 -0.44
CA GLY A 382 11.14 -11.40 0.92
C GLY A 382 9.66 -11.80 0.93
N GLY A 383 9.01 -11.71 2.09
CA GLY A 383 7.59 -11.92 2.22
C GLY A 383 7.05 -11.43 3.54
N LEU A 384 5.74 -11.19 3.57
CA LEU A 384 4.97 -10.88 4.76
C LEU A 384 4.35 -12.17 5.28
N HIS A 385 4.67 -12.50 6.53
CA HIS A 385 4.10 -13.66 7.23
C HIS A 385 2.91 -13.24 8.09
N GLU A 386 2.22 -14.22 8.67
CA GLU A 386 0.95 -13.97 9.38
C GLU A 386 1.02 -13.12 10.65
N PHE A 387 2.19 -13.11 11.30
CA PHE A 387 2.40 -12.31 12.49
C PHE A 387 3.01 -10.92 12.23
N ALA A 388 3.20 -10.55 10.96
CA ALA A 388 3.78 -9.26 10.58
C ALA A 388 2.70 -8.17 10.54
N ASP A 389 3.12 -6.91 10.65
CA ASP A 389 2.25 -5.77 10.39
C ASP A 389 1.85 -5.74 8.90
N SER A 390 0.64 -5.26 8.60
CA SER A 390 0.23 -5.04 7.21
C SER A 390 1.02 -3.89 6.59
N GLN A 391 1.47 -2.92 7.39
CA GLN A 391 2.41 -1.90 6.95
C GLN A 391 3.80 -2.50 6.75
N PHE A 392 4.27 -2.50 5.51
CA PHE A 392 5.61 -2.97 5.17
C PHE A 392 6.49 -1.89 4.57
N GLY A 393 5.93 -0.72 4.25
CA GLY A 393 6.68 0.44 3.76
C GLY A 393 6.12 1.77 4.27
N HIS A 394 6.97 2.79 4.22
CA HIS A 394 6.61 4.15 4.53
C HIS A 394 7.35 5.09 3.58
N CYS A 395 6.62 5.94 2.88
CA CYS A 395 7.17 6.94 1.97
C CYS A 395 7.04 8.34 2.58
N PHE A 396 8.05 9.18 2.40
CA PHE A 396 8.12 10.56 2.89
C PHE A 396 8.51 11.48 1.75
N SER A 397 7.72 12.53 1.54
CA SER A 397 7.90 13.51 0.49
C SER A 397 7.99 14.90 1.10
N TRP A 398 9.13 15.56 0.94
CA TRP A 398 9.36 16.92 1.35
C TRP A 398 9.13 17.92 0.19
N GLY A 399 8.77 19.15 0.52
CA GLY A 399 8.69 20.27 -0.41
C GLY A 399 8.82 21.60 0.34
N GLU A 400 9.02 22.70 -0.38
CA GLU A 400 9.08 24.03 0.24
C GLU A 400 7.71 24.42 0.84
N ASN A 401 6.64 23.84 0.31
CA ASN A 401 5.27 24.02 0.77
C ASN A 401 4.46 22.72 0.59
N ARG A 402 3.23 22.73 1.13
CA ARG A 402 2.32 21.58 1.09
C ARG A 402 2.01 21.09 -0.32
N GLU A 403 1.73 21.99 -1.26
CA GLU A 403 1.39 21.63 -2.66
C GLU A 403 2.54 20.91 -3.38
N GLU A 404 3.77 21.39 -3.19
CA GLU A 404 4.97 20.76 -3.74
C GLU A 404 5.20 19.37 -3.13
N ALA A 405 5.09 19.23 -1.81
CA ALA A 405 5.23 17.96 -1.12
C ALA A 405 4.18 16.92 -1.56
N ILE A 406 2.93 17.35 -1.81
CA ILE A 406 1.88 16.49 -2.36
C ILE A 406 2.20 16.05 -3.79
N SER A 407 2.57 17.00 -4.65
CA SER A 407 2.91 16.72 -6.05
C SER A 407 4.08 15.72 -6.16
N ASN A 408 5.11 15.93 -5.34
CA ASN A 408 6.26 15.04 -5.22
C ASN A 408 5.85 13.62 -4.76
N MET A 409 4.94 13.51 -3.78
CA MET A 409 4.44 12.22 -3.31
C MET A 409 3.65 11.48 -4.39
N VAL A 410 2.75 12.17 -5.10
CA VAL A 410 1.93 11.59 -6.17
C VAL A 410 2.83 11.03 -7.28
N VAL A 411 3.85 11.78 -7.71
CA VAL A 411 4.81 11.30 -8.72
C VAL A 411 5.57 10.08 -8.22
N ALA A 412 6.07 10.10 -6.99
CA ALA A 412 6.81 8.97 -6.42
C ALA A 412 5.95 7.70 -6.27
N LEU A 413 4.69 7.83 -5.84
CA LEU A 413 3.76 6.71 -5.76
C LEU A 413 3.37 6.17 -7.14
N LYS A 414 3.26 7.03 -8.16
CA LYS A 414 3.09 6.58 -9.56
C LYS A 414 4.34 5.90 -10.12
N GLU A 415 5.53 6.18 -9.61
CA GLU A 415 6.75 5.48 -10.04
C GLU A 415 7.09 4.24 -9.20
N LEU A 416 6.41 4.05 -8.07
CA LEU A 416 6.60 2.92 -7.17
C LEU A 416 6.01 1.64 -7.77
N SER A 417 6.90 0.69 -8.10
CA SER A 417 6.51 -0.66 -8.54
C SER A 417 6.62 -1.63 -7.38
N ILE A 418 5.47 -2.17 -6.95
CA ILE A 418 5.42 -3.28 -5.99
C ILE A 418 4.61 -4.42 -6.60
N ARG A 419 5.27 -5.56 -6.82
CA ARG A 419 4.63 -6.80 -7.27
C ARG A 419 4.82 -7.89 -6.22
N GLY A 420 3.72 -8.50 -5.80
CA GLY A 420 3.73 -9.57 -4.81
C GLY A 420 2.47 -10.42 -4.87
N ASP A 421 2.37 -11.37 -3.95
CA ASP A 421 1.16 -12.17 -3.73
C ASP A 421 0.00 -11.32 -3.22
N PHE A 422 0.30 -10.40 -2.30
CA PHE A 422 -0.65 -9.45 -1.75
C PHE A 422 -0.90 -8.24 -2.67
N ARG A 423 -2.00 -7.53 -2.40
CA ARG A 423 -2.29 -6.21 -2.98
C ARG A 423 -1.78 -5.09 -2.09
N THR A 424 -1.65 -3.89 -2.64
CA THR A 424 -1.19 -2.71 -1.92
C THR A 424 -2.22 -1.58 -2.01
N THR A 425 -2.09 -0.60 -1.12
CA THR A 425 -2.94 0.59 -1.07
C THR A 425 -2.48 1.73 -1.97
N VAL A 426 -1.39 1.56 -2.73
CA VAL A 426 -0.73 2.63 -3.51
C VAL A 426 -1.68 3.31 -4.49
N GLU A 427 -2.45 2.54 -5.27
CA GLU A 427 -3.39 3.10 -6.25
C GLU A 427 -4.49 3.95 -5.58
N TYR A 428 -4.92 3.52 -4.39
CA TYR A 428 -5.91 4.23 -3.60
C TYR A 428 -5.33 5.51 -2.99
N LEU A 429 -4.09 5.46 -2.48
CA LEU A 429 -3.36 6.62 -1.94
C LEU A 429 -3.16 7.71 -2.99
N ILE A 430 -2.78 7.35 -4.22
CA ILE A 430 -2.66 8.31 -5.33
C ILE A 430 -3.97 9.05 -5.52
N LYS A 431 -5.09 8.31 -5.59
CA LYS A 431 -6.41 8.92 -5.78
C LYS A 431 -6.81 9.82 -4.61
N LEU A 432 -6.51 9.44 -3.36
CA LEU A 432 -6.77 10.28 -2.19
C LEU A 432 -6.03 11.61 -2.26
N LEU A 433 -4.73 11.58 -2.58
CA LEU A 433 -3.89 12.77 -2.69
C LEU A 433 -4.34 13.71 -3.82
N GLU A 434 -4.92 13.16 -4.89
CA GLU A 434 -5.45 13.93 -6.04
C GLU A 434 -6.86 14.50 -5.80
N THR A 435 -7.53 14.17 -4.68
CA THR A 435 -8.88 14.69 -4.41
C THR A 435 -8.88 16.19 -4.09
N GLU A 436 -9.92 16.89 -4.54
CA GLU A 436 -10.10 18.32 -4.27
C GLU A 436 -10.16 18.63 -2.77
N SER A 437 -10.79 17.76 -1.97
CA SER A 437 -10.86 17.93 -0.51
C SER A 437 -9.47 17.89 0.14
N PHE A 438 -8.61 16.98 -0.30
CA PHE A 438 -7.26 16.88 0.25
C PHE A 438 -6.38 18.06 -0.20
N GLN A 439 -6.49 18.50 -1.45
CA GLN A 439 -5.77 19.65 -1.99
C GLN A 439 -6.13 20.94 -1.23
N HIS A 440 -7.42 21.21 -1.00
CA HIS A 440 -7.91 22.37 -0.27
C HIS A 440 -7.86 22.22 1.26
N ASN A 441 -7.24 21.16 1.78
CA ASN A 441 -7.10 20.89 3.21
C ASN A 441 -8.46 20.75 3.96
N SER A 442 -9.54 20.43 3.26
CA SER A 442 -10.91 20.33 3.77
C SER A 442 -11.30 18.90 4.17
N ILE A 443 -10.46 18.29 5.01
CA ILE A 443 -10.58 16.90 5.48
C ILE A 443 -10.86 16.82 6.99
N ASP A 444 -11.42 15.71 7.44
CA ASP A 444 -11.68 15.41 8.85
C ASP A 444 -11.41 13.92 9.14
N THR A 445 -11.37 13.55 10.43
CA THR A 445 -11.11 12.17 10.87
C THR A 445 -12.10 11.12 10.33
N GLY A 446 -13.28 11.53 9.86
CA GLY A 446 -14.28 10.64 9.24
C GLY A 446 -14.30 10.71 7.72
N TRP A 447 -13.41 11.46 7.08
CA TRP A 447 -13.44 11.71 5.63
C TRP A 447 -13.19 10.44 4.84
N LEU A 448 -12.13 9.69 5.19
CA LEU A 448 -11.77 8.46 4.49
C LEU A 448 -12.81 7.36 4.70
N ASP A 449 -13.34 7.19 5.92
CA ASP A 449 -14.41 6.24 6.19
C ASP A 449 -15.68 6.54 5.35
N ARG A 450 -16.00 7.82 5.11
CA ARG A 450 -17.09 8.23 4.19
C ARG A 450 -16.81 7.83 2.75
N LEU A 451 -15.62 8.12 2.23
CA LEU A 451 -15.23 7.75 0.85
C LEU A 451 -15.30 6.24 0.60
N ILE A 452 -14.94 5.44 1.62
CA ILE A 452 -15.05 3.99 1.55
C ILE A 452 -16.52 3.54 1.52
N SER A 453 -17.38 4.18 2.32
CA SER A 453 -18.83 3.90 2.32
C SER A 453 -19.49 4.23 0.99
N GLU A 454 -18.99 5.26 0.30
CA GLU A 454 -19.41 5.67 -1.04
C GLU A 454 -18.82 4.79 -2.16
N LYS A 455 -18.06 3.75 -1.80
CA LYS A 455 -17.40 2.82 -2.72
C LYS A 455 -16.50 3.53 -3.74
N MET A 456 -15.73 4.52 -3.28
CA MET A 456 -14.68 5.12 -4.10
C MET A 456 -13.70 4.03 -4.56
N GLN A 457 -13.65 3.78 -5.86
CA GLN A 457 -12.69 2.82 -6.44
C GLN A 457 -11.42 3.54 -6.89
N ALA A 458 -10.28 2.85 -6.92
CA ALA A 458 -9.08 3.36 -7.57
C ALA A 458 -9.32 3.56 -9.08
N GLU A 459 -8.44 4.31 -9.74
CA GLU A 459 -8.55 4.56 -11.17
C GLU A 459 -8.27 3.25 -11.95
N ARG A 460 -9.24 2.80 -12.75
CA ARG A 460 -9.09 1.58 -13.54
C ARG A 460 -8.57 1.88 -14.95
N PRO A 461 -7.93 0.90 -15.62
CA PRO A 461 -7.62 1.00 -17.03
C PRO A 461 -8.88 1.16 -17.87
N ASP A 462 -8.72 1.65 -19.11
CA ASP A 462 -9.78 1.55 -20.12
C ASP A 462 -10.22 0.08 -20.27
N THR A 463 -11.53 -0.16 -20.34
CA THR A 463 -12.09 -1.52 -20.30
C THR A 463 -11.62 -2.36 -21.47
N MET A 464 -11.58 -1.79 -22.68
CA MET A 464 -11.14 -2.49 -23.88
C MET A 464 -9.63 -2.76 -23.85
N LEU A 465 -8.83 -1.78 -23.40
CA LEU A 465 -7.40 -2.01 -23.16
C LEU A 465 -7.16 -3.12 -22.13
N GLY A 466 -7.96 -3.15 -21.05
CA GLY A 466 -7.98 -4.20 -20.04
C GLY A 466 -8.25 -5.57 -20.65
N VAL A 467 -9.34 -5.70 -21.41
CA VAL A 467 -9.78 -6.95 -22.04
C VAL A 467 -8.74 -7.44 -23.05
N VAL A 468 -8.21 -6.56 -23.91
CA VAL A 468 -7.16 -6.89 -24.89
C VAL A 468 -5.89 -7.36 -24.19
N SER A 469 -5.43 -6.63 -23.16
CA SER A 469 -4.24 -7.00 -22.40
C SER A 469 -4.41 -8.32 -21.66
N GLY A 470 -5.55 -8.52 -20.99
CA GLY A 470 -5.89 -9.77 -20.32
C GLY A 470 -5.93 -10.95 -21.28
N ALA A 471 -6.56 -10.78 -22.44
CA ALA A 471 -6.63 -11.83 -23.45
C ALA A 471 -5.25 -12.22 -23.96
N LEU A 472 -4.38 -11.23 -24.19
CA LEU A 472 -3.01 -11.44 -24.64
C LEU A 472 -2.15 -12.15 -23.60
N HIS A 473 -2.26 -11.80 -22.32
CA HIS A 473 -1.54 -12.50 -21.25
C HIS A 473 -1.96 -13.97 -21.15
N VAL A 474 -3.27 -14.25 -21.14
CA VAL A 474 -3.78 -15.63 -21.09
C VAL A 474 -3.33 -16.42 -22.32
N ALA A 475 -3.39 -15.81 -23.51
CA ALA A 475 -2.93 -16.43 -24.74
C ALA A 475 -1.42 -16.67 -24.77
N ASP A 476 -0.58 -15.71 -24.36
CA ASP A 476 0.88 -15.86 -24.31
C ASP A 476 1.28 -17.00 -23.37
N VAL A 477 0.66 -17.07 -22.17
CA VAL A 477 0.91 -18.15 -21.21
C VAL A 477 0.50 -19.50 -21.79
N ASN A 478 -0.70 -19.61 -22.39
CA ASN A 478 -1.17 -20.86 -22.99
C ASN A 478 -0.31 -21.32 -24.16
N LEU A 479 0.05 -20.41 -25.07
CA LEU A 479 0.89 -20.71 -26.23
C LEU A 479 2.33 -21.09 -25.83
N ARG A 480 2.85 -20.51 -24.75
CA ARG A 480 4.19 -20.86 -24.27
C ARG A 480 4.19 -22.17 -23.51
N ASN A 481 3.16 -22.44 -22.72
CA ASN A 481 2.97 -23.73 -22.09
C ASN A 481 2.81 -24.84 -23.14
N SER A 482 2.08 -24.59 -24.22
CA SER A 482 1.91 -25.56 -25.30
C SER A 482 3.23 -25.88 -26.02
N VAL A 483 4.03 -24.85 -26.35
CA VAL A 483 5.38 -25.02 -26.93
C VAL A 483 6.32 -25.74 -25.95
N SER A 484 6.32 -25.35 -24.67
CA SER A 484 7.16 -25.98 -23.64
C SER A 484 6.81 -27.47 -23.47
N ASN A 485 5.51 -27.79 -23.37
CA ASN A 485 5.03 -29.17 -23.27
C ASN A 485 5.40 -30.00 -24.51
N PHE A 486 5.32 -29.40 -25.70
CA PHE A 486 5.72 -30.04 -26.93
C PHE A 486 7.22 -30.34 -26.97
N LEU A 487 8.06 -29.36 -26.62
CA LEU A 487 9.51 -29.53 -26.56
C LEU A 487 9.91 -30.60 -25.54
N HIS A 488 9.33 -30.59 -24.34
CA HIS A 488 9.60 -31.61 -23.32
C HIS A 488 9.17 -33.01 -23.74
N SER A 489 8.06 -33.13 -24.46
CA SER A 489 7.61 -34.43 -24.97
C SER A 489 8.54 -34.92 -26.08
N LEU A 490 8.94 -34.03 -26.99
CA LEU A 490 9.86 -34.34 -28.08
C LEU A 490 11.25 -34.73 -27.56
N GLU A 491 11.75 -34.05 -26.53
CA GLU A 491 13.02 -34.37 -25.84
C GLU A 491 12.98 -35.79 -25.24
N ARG A 492 11.81 -36.23 -24.77
CA ARG A 492 11.57 -37.60 -24.28
C ARG A 492 11.30 -38.61 -25.41
N GLY A 493 11.37 -38.19 -26.67
CA GLY A 493 11.10 -39.02 -27.85
C GLY A 493 9.61 -39.26 -28.13
N GLN A 494 8.70 -38.50 -27.50
CA GLN A 494 7.25 -38.58 -27.72
C GLN A 494 6.81 -37.53 -28.74
N VAL A 495 6.24 -37.98 -29.86
CA VAL A 495 5.67 -37.09 -30.88
C VAL A 495 4.22 -36.78 -30.54
N LEU A 496 3.95 -35.55 -30.12
CA LEU A 496 2.58 -35.08 -29.87
C LEU A 496 1.86 -34.72 -31.18
N PRO A 497 0.52 -34.79 -31.19
CA PRO A 497 -0.29 -34.36 -32.34
C PRO A 497 -0.10 -32.88 -32.68
N ALA A 498 -0.19 -32.50 -33.96
CA ALA A 498 -0.01 -31.11 -34.40
C ALA A 498 -0.97 -30.10 -33.75
N HIS A 499 -2.17 -30.53 -33.33
CA HIS A 499 -3.15 -29.66 -32.65
C HIS A 499 -2.70 -29.20 -31.25
N THR A 500 -1.63 -29.77 -30.69
CA THR A 500 -1.06 -29.26 -29.45
C THR A 500 -0.23 -27.98 -29.65
N LEU A 501 0.08 -27.60 -30.89
CA LEU A 501 0.87 -26.42 -31.26
C LEU A 501 0.04 -25.38 -32.05
N LEU A 502 -1.24 -25.26 -31.75
CA LEU A 502 -2.08 -24.24 -32.38
C LEU A 502 -1.59 -22.84 -32.02
N ASN A 503 -1.61 -21.94 -33.00
CA ASN A 503 -1.30 -20.52 -32.81
C ASN A 503 -2.52 -19.69 -32.34
N THR A 504 -3.67 -20.35 -32.15
CA THR A 504 -4.92 -19.73 -31.76
C THR A 504 -5.38 -20.26 -30.42
N VAL A 505 -5.77 -19.35 -29.53
CA VAL A 505 -6.29 -19.64 -28.18
C VAL A 505 -7.64 -18.95 -28.04
N ASP A 506 -8.65 -19.70 -27.61
CA ASP A 506 -9.90 -19.14 -27.14
C ASP A 506 -9.73 -18.69 -25.69
N VAL A 507 -10.11 -17.45 -25.41
CA VAL A 507 -9.97 -16.81 -24.11
C VAL A 507 -11.31 -16.25 -23.69
N GLU A 508 -11.73 -16.61 -22.49
CA GLU A 508 -12.95 -16.09 -21.87
C GLU A 508 -12.57 -15.28 -20.63
N LEU A 509 -13.03 -14.03 -20.58
CA LEU A 509 -12.79 -13.13 -19.47
C LEU A 509 -14.12 -12.54 -19.01
N ILE A 510 -14.43 -12.61 -17.71
CA ILE A 510 -15.61 -11.97 -17.16
C ILE A 510 -15.14 -10.67 -16.46
N TYR A 511 -15.69 -9.54 -16.87
CA TYR A 511 -15.40 -8.24 -16.26
C TYR A 511 -16.70 -7.54 -15.92
N GLU A 512 -16.89 -7.21 -14.63
CA GLU A 512 -18.09 -6.56 -14.11
C GLU A 512 -19.41 -7.25 -14.55
N GLY A 513 -19.43 -8.59 -14.53
CA GLY A 513 -20.58 -9.40 -14.91
C GLY A 513 -20.80 -9.57 -16.42
N THR A 514 -19.95 -8.97 -17.25
CA THR A 514 -19.98 -9.13 -18.72
C THR A 514 -18.93 -10.14 -19.17
N LYS A 515 -19.35 -11.17 -19.93
CA LYS A 515 -18.49 -12.20 -20.52
C LYS A 515 -17.93 -11.72 -21.86
N TYR A 516 -16.62 -11.59 -21.93
CA TYR A 516 -15.89 -11.33 -23.17
C TYR A 516 -15.33 -12.64 -23.71
N ALA A 517 -15.85 -13.08 -24.85
CA ALA A 517 -15.35 -14.25 -25.58
C ALA A 517 -14.41 -13.79 -26.69
N LEU A 518 -13.12 -14.04 -26.51
CA LEU A 518 -12.07 -13.59 -27.42
C LEU A 518 -11.35 -14.78 -28.03
N LYS A 519 -10.83 -14.58 -29.24
CA LYS A 519 -9.93 -15.50 -29.90
C LYS A 519 -8.64 -14.78 -30.20
N VAL A 520 -7.55 -15.21 -29.58
CA VAL A 520 -6.22 -14.61 -29.76
C VAL A 520 -5.40 -15.51 -30.66
N THR A 521 -4.89 -14.96 -31.77
CA THR A 521 -4.04 -15.69 -32.71
C THR A 521 -2.68 -15.03 -32.84
N ARG A 522 -1.62 -15.82 -32.72
CA ARG A 522 -0.24 -15.36 -32.95
C ARG A 522 0.04 -15.27 -34.45
N GLN A 523 0.26 -14.05 -34.94
CA GLN A 523 0.53 -13.75 -36.36
C GLN A 523 2.03 -13.68 -36.67
N SER A 524 2.86 -13.36 -35.68
CA SER A 524 4.31 -13.43 -35.77
C SER A 524 4.89 -13.75 -34.39
N PRO A 525 6.20 -13.98 -34.24
CA PRO A 525 6.82 -14.19 -32.93
C PRO A 525 6.49 -13.10 -31.90
N ASN A 526 6.32 -11.84 -32.36
CA ASN A 526 6.09 -10.67 -31.52
C ASN A 526 4.77 -9.96 -31.82
N SER A 527 3.86 -10.56 -32.60
CA SER A 527 2.61 -9.91 -33.01
C SER A 527 1.43 -10.86 -32.87
N TYR A 528 0.38 -10.34 -32.25
CA TYR A 528 -0.84 -11.06 -31.95
C TYR A 528 -2.04 -10.33 -32.54
N VAL A 529 -3.05 -11.10 -32.92
CA VAL A 529 -4.35 -10.58 -33.36
C VAL A 529 -5.40 -11.06 -32.38
N VAL A 530 -6.03 -10.10 -31.70
CA VAL A 530 -7.18 -10.35 -30.83
C VAL A 530 -8.44 -10.20 -31.66
N ILE A 531 -9.30 -11.22 -31.65
CA ILE A 531 -10.53 -11.30 -32.44
C ILE A 531 -11.71 -11.39 -31.48
N MET A 532 -12.71 -10.54 -31.68
CA MET A 532 -13.96 -10.55 -30.92
C MET A 532 -15.09 -10.06 -31.81
N ASN A 533 -16.21 -10.78 -31.86
CA ASN A 533 -17.43 -10.39 -32.57
C ASN A 533 -17.19 -9.91 -34.01
N ASN A 534 -16.44 -10.69 -34.81
CA ASN A 534 -16.02 -10.37 -36.19
C ASN A 534 -15.16 -9.10 -36.37
N SER A 535 -14.69 -8.49 -35.28
CA SER A 535 -13.66 -7.44 -35.30
C SER A 535 -12.30 -8.02 -34.89
N SER A 536 -11.22 -7.36 -35.32
CA SER A 536 -9.85 -7.76 -35.01
C SER A 536 -8.99 -6.55 -34.64
N ALA A 537 -8.14 -6.70 -33.62
CA ALA A 537 -7.11 -5.74 -33.25
C ALA A 537 -5.73 -6.40 -33.35
N GLU A 538 -4.81 -5.78 -34.09
CA GLU A 538 -3.40 -6.18 -34.12
C GLU A 538 -2.66 -5.52 -32.95
N VAL A 539 -1.87 -6.31 -32.24
CA VAL A 539 -1.09 -5.85 -31.09
C VAL A 539 0.31 -6.43 -31.16
N ASP A 540 1.31 -5.56 -31.15
CA ASP A 540 2.70 -5.97 -31.08
C ASP A 540 3.12 -6.09 -29.60
N VAL A 541 3.77 -7.20 -29.27
CA VAL A 541 4.11 -7.59 -27.90
C VAL A 541 5.59 -7.90 -27.80
N HIS A 542 6.27 -7.23 -26.88
CA HIS A 542 7.65 -7.52 -26.52
C HIS A 542 7.73 -7.98 -25.07
N ARG A 543 8.33 -9.14 -24.83
CA ARG A 543 8.46 -9.67 -23.47
C ARG A 543 9.62 -9.02 -22.72
N LEU A 544 9.36 -8.61 -21.49
CA LEU A 544 10.35 -8.03 -20.60
C LEU A 544 11.07 -9.13 -19.80
N SER A 545 12.29 -8.82 -19.35
CA SER A 545 13.13 -9.76 -18.57
C SER A 545 12.54 -10.11 -17.21
N ASP A 546 11.70 -9.24 -16.67
CA ASP A 546 11.03 -9.35 -15.37
C ASP A 546 9.67 -10.10 -15.44
N GLY A 547 9.40 -10.75 -16.56
CA GLY A 547 8.19 -11.51 -16.81
C GLY A 547 7.00 -10.72 -17.33
N GLY A 548 7.08 -9.37 -17.42
CA GLY A 548 6.04 -8.53 -18.00
C GLY A 548 5.96 -8.58 -19.53
N LEU A 549 4.91 -7.98 -20.06
CA LEU A 549 4.71 -7.74 -21.49
C LEU A 549 4.66 -6.23 -21.76
N LEU A 550 5.47 -5.76 -22.70
CA LEU A 550 5.37 -4.42 -23.28
C LEU A 550 4.49 -4.53 -24.53
N LEU A 551 3.28 -3.98 -24.45
CA LEU A 551 2.32 -3.97 -25.56
C LEU A 551 2.40 -2.64 -26.30
N SER A 552 2.39 -2.70 -27.63
CA SER A 552 2.10 -1.55 -28.48
C SER A 552 0.67 -1.66 -28.98
N TYR A 553 -0.19 -0.75 -28.51
CA TYR A 553 -1.61 -0.70 -28.84
C TYR A 553 -2.00 0.75 -29.16
N ASP A 554 -2.60 0.96 -30.34
CA ASP A 554 -3.02 2.28 -30.84
C ASP A 554 -1.91 3.37 -30.81
N GLY A 555 -0.69 2.99 -31.18
CA GLY A 555 0.48 3.88 -31.20
C GLY A 555 1.07 4.20 -29.82
N SER A 556 0.44 3.75 -28.73
CA SER A 556 0.93 3.89 -27.37
C SER A 556 1.60 2.60 -26.89
N SER A 557 2.53 2.74 -25.94
CA SER A 557 3.22 1.60 -25.31
C SER A 557 2.75 1.42 -23.87
N TYR A 558 2.37 0.20 -23.52
CA TYR A 558 1.85 -0.16 -22.20
C TYR A 558 2.66 -1.31 -21.62
N THR A 559 3.26 -1.10 -20.46
CA THR A 559 3.83 -2.19 -19.67
C THR A 559 2.72 -2.89 -18.93
N THR A 560 2.65 -4.22 -19.02
CA THR A 560 1.58 -4.99 -18.39
C THR A 560 2.09 -6.25 -17.73
N TYR A 561 1.41 -6.64 -16.66
CA TYR A 561 1.70 -7.84 -15.90
C TYR A 561 0.41 -8.61 -15.64
N MET A 562 0.50 -9.93 -15.64
CA MET A 562 -0.58 -10.80 -15.18
C MET A 562 -0.12 -11.60 -13.98
N LYS A 563 -1.00 -11.67 -12.97
CA LYS A 563 -0.95 -12.69 -11.94
C LYS A 563 -2.20 -13.55 -12.06
N GLU A 564 -2.00 -14.83 -12.22
CA GLU A 564 -3.09 -15.80 -12.21
C GLU A 564 -3.41 -16.19 -10.76
N GLU A 565 -4.66 -15.99 -10.36
CA GLU A 565 -5.24 -16.46 -9.11
C GLU A 565 -6.19 -17.64 -9.43
N VAL A 566 -6.73 -18.32 -8.42
CA VAL A 566 -7.46 -19.59 -8.64
C VAL A 566 -8.75 -19.37 -9.43
N ASP A 567 -9.49 -18.32 -9.13
CA ASP A 567 -10.78 -17.96 -9.71
C ASP A 567 -10.73 -16.67 -10.55
N ARG A 568 -9.57 -16.01 -10.65
CA ARG A 568 -9.43 -14.69 -11.27
C ARG A 568 -8.08 -14.53 -12.00
N TYR A 569 -8.05 -13.64 -12.97
CA TYR A 569 -6.83 -13.09 -13.56
C TYR A 569 -6.68 -11.65 -13.10
N ARG A 570 -5.57 -11.34 -12.43
CA ARG A 570 -5.23 -9.98 -12.02
C ARG A 570 -4.27 -9.39 -13.04
N ILE A 571 -4.72 -8.38 -13.78
CA ILE A 571 -3.95 -7.70 -14.82
C ILE A 571 -3.57 -6.31 -14.32
N ILE A 572 -2.30 -5.96 -14.43
CA ILE A 572 -1.78 -4.65 -14.06
C ILE A 572 -1.31 -3.99 -15.36
N ILE A 573 -1.85 -2.81 -15.68
CA ILE A 573 -1.52 -2.04 -16.89
C ILE A 573 -0.93 -0.71 -16.45
N GLY A 574 0.38 -0.54 -16.65
CA GLY A 574 1.15 0.51 -16.00
C GLY A 574 1.06 0.33 -14.48
N ASN A 575 0.32 1.23 -13.83
CA ASN A 575 0.09 1.22 -12.38
C ASN A 575 -1.39 1.06 -12.02
N LYS A 576 -2.21 0.61 -12.96
CA LYS A 576 -3.65 0.44 -12.77
C LYS A 576 -3.99 -1.03 -12.78
N THR A 577 -4.67 -1.50 -11.74
CA THR A 577 -5.10 -2.90 -11.64
C THR A 577 -6.51 -3.09 -12.19
N CYS A 578 -6.70 -4.13 -13.00
CA CYS A 578 -8.01 -4.68 -13.34
C CYS A 578 -8.06 -6.19 -13.07
N VAL A 579 -9.25 -6.68 -12.78
CA VAL A 579 -9.48 -8.05 -12.34
C VAL A 579 -10.52 -8.67 -13.24
N PHE A 580 -10.17 -9.78 -13.88
CA PHE A 580 -11.08 -10.60 -14.66
C PHE A 580 -11.42 -11.85 -13.89
N GLU A 581 -12.71 -12.15 -13.77
CA GLU A 581 -13.15 -13.41 -13.17
C GLU A 581 -13.04 -14.53 -14.20
N LYS A 582 -12.63 -15.70 -13.72
CA LYS A 582 -12.77 -16.97 -14.43
C LYS A 582 -14.21 -17.43 -14.25
N GLU A 583 -14.72 -18.19 -15.20
CA GLU A 583 -16.02 -18.84 -15.05
C GLU A 583 -15.97 -19.75 -13.80
N ASN A 584 -16.75 -19.39 -12.78
CA ASN A 584 -16.70 -20.03 -11.46
C ASN A 584 -17.90 -20.97 -11.30
N ASP A 585 -17.64 -22.19 -10.83
CA ASP A 585 -18.68 -23.16 -10.48
C ASP A 585 -19.06 -22.97 -9.00
N PRO A 586 -20.25 -22.40 -8.70
CA PRO A 586 -20.68 -22.12 -7.33
C PRO A 586 -20.92 -23.37 -6.48
N SER A 587 -20.88 -24.58 -7.07
CA SER A 587 -20.91 -25.83 -6.32
C SER A 587 -19.62 -26.14 -5.54
N LEU A 588 -18.56 -25.35 -5.72
CA LEU A 588 -17.27 -25.52 -5.06
C LEU A 588 -16.97 -24.36 -4.10
N LEU A 589 -17.04 -24.59 -2.78
CA LEU A 589 -16.69 -23.60 -1.78
C LEU A 589 -15.17 -23.57 -1.57
N ARG A 590 -14.54 -22.50 -2.06
CA ARG A 590 -13.08 -22.30 -2.04
C ARG A 590 -12.67 -21.28 -0.98
N SER A 591 -11.48 -21.47 -0.40
CA SER A 591 -10.87 -20.47 0.48
C SER A 591 -10.35 -19.30 -0.35
N LEU A 592 -10.71 -18.06 0.00
CA LEU A 592 -10.16 -16.87 -0.66
C LEU A 592 -8.78 -16.46 -0.11
N SER A 593 -8.41 -16.98 1.05
CA SER A 593 -7.18 -16.59 1.75
C SER A 593 -6.42 -17.79 2.29
N ALA A 594 -5.12 -17.61 2.48
CA ALA A 594 -4.26 -18.54 3.20
C ALA A 594 -4.48 -18.35 4.71
N GLY A 595 -4.51 -19.43 5.48
CA GLY A 595 -4.73 -19.35 6.93
C GLY A 595 -5.04 -20.69 7.56
N LYS A 596 -5.51 -20.69 8.80
CA LYS A 596 -5.92 -21.91 9.50
C LYS A 596 -7.43 -22.00 9.57
N LEU A 597 -8.01 -23.13 9.16
CA LEU A 597 -9.43 -23.39 9.38
C LEU A 597 -9.67 -23.59 10.88
N ILE A 598 -10.35 -22.67 11.55
CA ILE A 598 -10.63 -22.77 12.99
C ILE A 598 -11.71 -23.84 13.20
N GLN A 599 -12.88 -23.60 12.59
CA GLN A 599 -14.06 -24.45 12.75
C GLN A 599 -15.07 -24.23 11.61
N TYR A 600 -15.97 -25.19 11.45
CA TYR A 600 -17.19 -25.02 10.66
C TYR A 600 -18.33 -24.56 11.57
N THR A 601 -19.19 -23.68 11.08
CA THR A 601 -20.37 -23.19 11.82
C THR A 601 -21.62 -24.04 11.54
N VAL A 602 -21.57 -24.91 10.54
CA VAL A 602 -22.68 -25.75 10.07
C VAL A 602 -22.19 -27.17 9.83
N GLU A 603 -22.90 -28.20 10.31
CA GLU A 603 -22.50 -29.62 10.22
C GLU A 603 -22.40 -30.15 8.77
N ASP A 604 -21.67 -31.26 8.58
CA ASP A 604 -21.54 -31.93 7.29
C ASP A 604 -22.90 -32.48 6.81
N GLY A 605 -23.28 -32.17 5.57
CA GLY A 605 -24.61 -32.40 5.02
C GLY A 605 -25.66 -31.37 5.45
N GLY A 606 -25.29 -30.38 6.27
CA GLY A 606 -26.17 -29.30 6.70
C GLY A 606 -26.52 -28.34 5.56
N HIS A 607 -27.74 -27.80 5.60
CA HIS A 607 -28.19 -26.81 4.63
C HIS A 607 -27.71 -25.41 5.03
N VAL A 608 -27.15 -24.67 4.07
CA VAL A 608 -26.71 -23.27 4.23
C VAL A 608 -27.46 -22.38 3.26
N PHE A 609 -27.75 -21.15 3.70
CA PHE A 609 -28.35 -20.11 2.86
C PHE A 609 -27.27 -19.20 2.27
N ALA A 610 -27.55 -18.60 1.11
CA ALA A 610 -26.72 -17.55 0.53
C ALA A 610 -26.46 -16.42 1.56
N GLY A 611 -25.19 -16.02 1.72
CA GLY A 611 -24.73 -15.04 2.70
C GLY A 611 -24.55 -15.59 4.12
N GLN A 612 -24.95 -16.82 4.39
CA GLN A 612 -24.77 -17.45 5.71
C GLN A 612 -23.31 -17.88 5.92
N CYS A 613 -22.79 -17.63 7.11
CA CYS A 613 -21.47 -18.14 7.51
C CYS A 613 -21.50 -19.67 7.62
N TYR A 614 -20.56 -20.34 6.94
CA TYR A 614 -20.40 -21.81 6.99
C TYR A 614 -19.10 -22.25 7.68
N ALA A 615 -18.10 -21.37 7.76
CA ALA A 615 -16.82 -21.66 8.39
C ALA A 615 -16.11 -20.40 8.89
N GLU A 616 -15.21 -20.56 9.85
CA GLU A 616 -14.35 -19.51 10.38
C GLU A 616 -12.88 -19.89 10.17
N ILE A 617 -12.11 -18.94 9.65
CA ILE A 617 -10.68 -19.10 9.40
C ILE A 617 -9.88 -18.06 10.17
N GLU A 618 -8.69 -18.43 10.60
CA GLU A 618 -7.71 -17.54 11.20
C GLU A 618 -6.74 -17.08 10.13
N VAL A 619 -6.69 -15.78 9.87
CA VAL A 619 -5.75 -15.15 8.95
C VAL A 619 -5.18 -13.92 9.63
N MET A 620 -3.85 -13.81 9.71
CA MET A 620 -3.15 -12.71 10.40
C MET A 620 -3.64 -12.47 11.85
N LYS A 621 -3.93 -13.54 12.62
CA LYS A 621 -4.55 -13.49 13.97
C LYS A 621 -5.95 -12.86 14.04
N MET A 622 -6.60 -12.64 12.90
CA MET A 622 -7.99 -12.20 12.84
C MET A 622 -8.87 -13.39 12.47
N VAL A 623 -10.00 -13.50 13.16
CA VAL A 623 -11.07 -14.44 12.77
C VAL A 623 -11.81 -13.83 11.60
N MET A 624 -11.80 -14.53 10.46
CA MET A 624 -12.60 -14.20 9.30
C MET A 624 -13.71 -15.24 9.13
N THR A 625 -14.92 -14.75 8.93
CA THR A 625 -16.07 -15.56 8.57
C THR A 625 -16.08 -15.82 7.07
N LEU A 626 -16.29 -17.08 6.70
CA LEU A 626 -16.52 -17.52 5.33
C LEU A 626 -18.01 -17.71 5.12
N THR A 627 -18.55 -16.94 4.18
CA THR A 627 -19.96 -16.97 3.81
C THR A 627 -20.18 -17.78 2.55
N ALA A 628 -21.28 -18.54 2.49
CA ALA A 628 -21.70 -19.23 1.28
C ALA A 628 -22.23 -18.20 0.27
N SER A 629 -21.87 -18.31 -1.00
CA SER A 629 -22.40 -17.45 -2.06
C SER A 629 -23.83 -17.83 -2.45
N GLU A 630 -24.14 -19.12 -2.43
CA GLU A 630 -25.44 -19.68 -2.80
C GLU A 630 -26.00 -20.60 -1.71
N SER A 631 -27.29 -20.91 -1.80
CA SER A 631 -27.96 -21.84 -0.89
C SER A 631 -27.81 -23.30 -1.36
N GLY A 632 -27.61 -24.21 -0.41
CA GLY A 632 -27.50 -25.63 -0.70
C GLY A 632 -26.98 -26.47 0.47
N CYS A 633 -26.83 -27.77 0.26
CA CYS A 633 -26.26 -28.67 1.26
C CYS A 633 -24.73 -28.71 1.19
N ILE A 634 -24.06 -28.44 2.32
CA ILE A 634 -22.60 -28.42 2.39
C ILE A 634 -22.04 -29.83 2.63
N HIS A 635 -20.96 -30.16 1.93
CA HIS A 635 -20.21 -31.40 2.14
C HIS A 635 -18.74 -31.09 2.39
N TYR A 636 -18.22 -31.48 3.55
CA TYR A 636 -16.87 -31.13 3.96
C TYR A 636 -15.81 -31.80 3.08
N VAL A 637 -14.75 -31.04 2.76
CA VAL A 637 -13.56 -31.57 2.07
C VAL A 637 -12.33 -31.44 2.97
N LYS A 638 -12.19 -30.32 3.69
CA LYS A 638 -11.09 -30.07 4.64
C LYS A 638 -11.54 -30.35 6.08
N ARG A 639 -10.58 -30.71 6.93
CA ARG A 639 -10.83 -30.92 8.37
C ARG A 639 -10.53 -29.64 9.15
N ALA A 640 -11.30 -29.39 10.22
CA ALA A 640 -11.00 -28.29 11.14
C ALA A 640 -9.56 -28.42 11.70
N GLY A 641 -8.89 -27.29 11.86
CA GLY A 641 -7.48 -27.18 12.22
C GLY A 641 -6.49 -27.26 11.05
N ALA A 642 -6.92 -27.59 9.84
CA ALA A 642 -6.05 -27.65 8.66
C ALA A 642 -5.56 -26.27 8.22
N VAL A 643 -4.33 -26.23 7.70
CA VAL A 643 -3.80 -25.05 6.99
C VAL A 643 -4.43 -25.02 5.60
N LEU A 644 -4.96 -23.86 5.23
CA LEU A 644 -5.59 -23.53 3.97
C LEU A 644 -4.62 -22.75 3.09
N GLU A 645 -4.65 -23.06 1.81
CA GLU A 645 -3.98 -22.31 0.76
C GLU A 645 -5.03 -21.52 -0.05
N PRO A 646 -4.66 -20.41 -0.69
CA PRO A 646 -5.57 -19.64 -1.52
C PRO A 646 -6.19 -20.50 -2.63
N GLY A 647 -7.52 -20.45 -2.75
CA GLY A 647 -8.34 -21.18 -3.71
C GLY A 647 -8.49 -22.68 -3.49
N CYS A 648 -7.97 -23.22 -2.38
CA CYS A 648 -8.21 -24.61 -2.02
C CYS A 648 -9.71 -24.84 -1.71
N VAL A 649 -10.24 -25.99 -2.10
CA VAL A 649 -11.65 -26.34 -1.84
C VAL A 649 -11.78 -26.73 -0.37
N ILE A 650 -12.61 -25.98 0.37
CA ILE A 650 -12.92 -26.22 1.78
C ILE A 650 -14.07 -27.22 1.90
N ALA A 651 -15.09 -27.04 1.06
CA ALA A 651 -16.29 -27.86 1.02
C ALA A 651 -16.92 -27.83 -0.38
N LYS A 652 -17.84 -28.76 -0.65
CA LYS A 652 -18.69 -28.74 -1.84
C LYS A 652 -20.09 -28.32 -1.43
N LEU A 653 -20.82 -27.67 -2.33
CA LEU A 653 -22.19 -27.24 -2.13
C LEU A 653 -23.07 -27.91 -3.17
N GLN A 654 -24.01 -28.74 -2.71
CA GLN A 654 -25.09 -29.23 -3.55
C GLN A 654 -26.17 -28.15 -3.61
N LEU A 655 -26.18 -27.39 -4.70
CA LEU A 655 -27.08 -26.25 -4.91
C LEU A 655 -28.55 -26.69 -4.93
N ASP A 656 -29.41 -25.91 -4.26
CA ASP A 656 -30.86 -26.12 -4.31
C ASP A 656 -31.44 -25.88 -5.72
N ASP A 657 -30.86 -24.90 -6.42
CA ASP A 657 -31.23 -24.52 -7.77
C ASP A 657 -29.99 -24.57 -8.68
N PRO A 658 -29.81 -25.64 -9.47
CA PRO A 658 -28.71 -25.77 -10.42
C PRO A 658 -28.69 -24.68 -11.51
N SER A 659 -29.78 -23.94 -11.71
CA SER A 659 -29.87 -22.86 -12.71
C SER A 659 -29.32 -21.51 -12.23
N ARG A 660 -28.99 -21.39 -10.94
CA ARG A 660 -28.35 -20.19 -10.34
C ARG A 660 -26.84 -20.08 -10.57
N VAL A 661 -26.26 -20.98 -11.35
CA VAL A 661 -24.94 -20.75 -11.95
C VAL A 661 -25.07 -19.51 -12.85
N GLN A 662 -24.77 -18.33 -12.29
CA GLN A 662 -24.87 -17.05 -13.00
C GLN A 662 -24.04 -17.13 -14.28
N GLN A 663 -24.70 -17.20 -15.43
CA GLN A 663 -24.07 -17.00 -16.72
C GLN A 663 -23.93 -15.50 -16.92
N ALA A 664 -22.68 -15.01 -16.88
CA ALA A 664 -22.35 -13.63 -17.22
C ALA A 664 -22.89 -13.26 -18.61
N GLU A 665 -23.38 -12.03 -18.78
CA GLU A 665 -23.98 -11.58 -20.03
C GLU A 665 -22.92 -11.48 -21.13
N LEU A 666 -23.14 -12.12 -22.27
CA LEU A 666 -22.17 -12.11 -23.36
C LEU A 666 -22.05 -10.71 -23.98
N PHE A 667 -20.83 -10.19 -24.03
CA PHE A 667 -20.55 -8.93 -24.73
C PHE A 667 -20.77 -9.08 -26.24
N THR A 668 -21.59 -8.20 -26.81
CA THR A 668 -21.93 -8.21 -28.26
C THR A 668 -21.27 -7.08 -29.06
N GLY A 669 -20.56 -6.16 -28.41
CA GLY A 669 -19.85 -5.06 -29.07
C GLY A 669 -18.58 -5.50 -29.80
N THR A 670 -17.96 -4.61 -30.57
CA THR A 670 -16.76 -4.89 -31.35
C THR A 670 -15.50 -4.25 -30.73
N LEU A 671 -14.32 -4.79 -31.05
CA LEU A 671 -13.05 -4.12 -30.75
C LEU A 671 -12.97 -2.78 -31.52
N PRO A 672 -12.45 -1.70 -30.89
CA PRO A 672 -12.22 -0.43 -31.57
C PRO A 672 -11.18 -0.57 -32.68
N SER A 673 -11.33 0.20 -33.76
CA SER A 673 -10.43 0.15 -34.92
C SER A 673 -9.09 0.81 -34.60
N VAL A 674 -8.06 0.00 -34.38
CA VAL A 674 -6.70 0.46 -34.06
C VAL A 674 -5.94 0.83 -35.34
N GLN A 675 -5.33 2.02 -35.38
CA GLN A 675 -4.49 2.42 -36.52
C GLN A 675 -3.06 1.87 -36.38
N SER A 676 -2.84 0.63 -36.86
CA SER A 676 -1.50 -0.01 -36.96
C SER A 676 -0.48 0.76 -37.84
N VAL A 677 -0.93 1.76 -38.59
CA VAL A 677 -0.16 2.46 -39.64
C VAL A 677 0.97 3.34 -39.10
N ALA A 678 0.84 3.89 -37.88
CA ALA A 678 1.75 4.93 -37.38
C ALA A 678 3.20 4.46 -37.15
N LEU A 679 3.44 3.17 -36.87
CA LEU A 679 4.77 2.66 -36.50
C LEU A 679 5.60 2.11 -37.69
N ARG A 680 4.95 1.60 -38.74
CA ARG A 680 5.66 0.88 -39.83
C ARG A 680 6.16 1.79 -40.96
N GLY A 681 5.72 3.05 -40.96
CA GLY A 681 6.17 4.10 -41.88
C GLY A 681 5.59 3.95 -43.29
N GLU A 682 5.30 5.09 -43.92
CA GLU A 682 4.66 5.13 -45.25
C GLU A 682 5.65 4.95 -46.41
N LYS A 683 6.96 4.95 -46.12
CA LYS A 683 8.00 4.81 -47.15
C LYS A 683 7.94 3.44 -47.81
N LEU A 684 8.03 3.43 -49.13
CA LEU A 684 7.80 2.24 -49.96
C LEU A 684 8.71 1.05 -49.60
N HIS A 685 10.00 1.27 -49.30
CA HIS A 685 10.91 0.20 -48.87
C HIS A 685 10.49 -0.47 -47.55
N ARG A 686 9.97 0.31 -46.58
CA ARG A 686 9.47 -0.24 -45.31
C ARG A 686 8.18 -1.03 -45.51
N VAL A 687 7.30 -0.51 -46.38
CA VAL A 687 6.08 -1.20 -46.77
C VAL A 687 6.41 -2.53 -47.45
N PHE A 688 7.39 -2.56 -48.35
CA PHE A 688 7.86 -3.76 -49.02
C PHE A 688 8.37 -4.80 -48.01
N HIS A 689 9.35 -4.45 -47.17
CA HIS A 689 9.90 -5.37 -46.18
C HIS A 689 8.84 -5.85 -45.17
N SER A 690 8.01 -4.95 -44.65
CA SER A 690 6.95 -5.34 -43.71
C SER A 690 5.95 -6.31 -44.33
N THR A 691 5.58 -6.12 -45.60
CA THR A 691 4.63 -7.01 -46.28
C THR A 691 5.27 -8.37 -46.57
N LEU A 692 6.55 -8.37 -46.96
CA LEU A 692 7.32 -9.59 -47.17
C LEU A 692 7.44 -10.40 -45.88
N ASP A 693 7.76 -9.73 -44.77
CA ASP A 693 7.88 -10.37 -43.45
C ASP A 693 6.57 -11.04 -43.02
N HIS A 694 5.42 -10.38 -43.23
CA HIS A 694 4.12 -11.01 -42.97
C HIS A 694 3.91 -12.29 -43.77
N LEU A 695 4.24 -12.28 -45.06
CA LEU A 695 4.11 -13.47 -45.92
C LEU A 695 5.08 -14.58 -45.49
N VAL A 696 6.31 -14.23 -45.09
CA VAL A 696 7.28 -15.18 -44.53
C VAL A 696 6.77 -15.79 -43.24
N HIS A 697 6.13 -15.01 -42.36
CA HIS A 697 5.52 -15.53 -41.14
C HIS A 697 4.36 -16.50 -41.42
N ILE A 698 3.52 -16.21 -42.41
CA ILE A 698 2.48 -17.16 -42.85
C ILE A 698 3.12 -18.48 -43.31
N MET A 699 4.19 -18.40 -44.11
CA MET A 699 4.93 -19.59 -44.56
C MET A 699 5.58 -20.37 -43.42
N ASN A 700 5.94 -19.70 -42.31
CA ASN A 700 6.43 -20.32 -41.08
C ASN A 700 5.32 -20.92 -40.21
N GLY A 701 4.06 -20.89 -40.65
CA GLY A 701 2.91 -21.50 -39.97
C GLY A 701 2.10 -20.55 -39.08
N TYR A 702 2.40 -19.25 -39.08
CA TYR A 702 1.62 -18.25 -38.36
C TYR A 702 0.40 -17.82 -39.20
N CYS A 703 -0.65 -18.65 -39.17
CA CYS A 703 -1.86 -18.41 -39.93
C CYS A 703 -2.98 -17.84 -39.04
N LEU A 704 -3.70 -16.86 -39.58
CA LEU A 704 -4.93 -16.35 -38.97
C LEU A 704 -6.10 -17.33 -39.21
N PRO A 705 -7.14 -17.31 -38.36
CA PRO A 705 -8.35 -18.06 -38.62
C PRO A 705 -9.17 -17.43 -39.76
N GLU A 706 -9.95 -18.25 -40.46
CA GLU A 706 -10.94 -17.76 -41.43
C GLU A 706 -12.09 -17.03 -40.70
N PRO A 707 -12.69 -15.99 -41.31
CA PRO A 707 -12.50 -15.48 -42.67
C PRO A 707 -11.36 -14.44 -42.84
N PHE A 708 -10.63 -14.10 -41.77
CA PHE A 708 -9.65 -13.00 -41.77
C PHE A 708 -8.41 -13.32 -42.61
N PHE A 709 -8.02 -14.59 -42.67
CA PHE A 709 -6.85 -15.04 -43.39
C PHE A 709 -6.93 -14.76 -44.89
N THR A 710 -8.00 -15.20 -45.55
CA THR A 710 -8.16 -15.04 -47.00
C THR A 710 -8.18 -13.56 -47.42
N ALA A 711 -8.84 -12.71 -46.63
CA ALA A 711 -8.92 -11.27 -46.90
C ALA A 711 -7.53 -10.60 -46.80
N LYS A 712 -6.80 -10.82 -45.70
CA LYS A 712 -5.47 -10.22 -45.49
C LYS A 712 -4.41 -10.77 -46.45
N LEU A 713 -4.45 -12.06 -46.76
CA LEU A 713 -3.51 -12.67 -47.70
C LEU A 713 -3.59 -12.01 -49.07
N LYS A 714 -4.82 -11.78 -49.58
CA LYS A 714 -5.03 -11.10 -50.85
C LYS A 714 -4.47 -9.68 -50.82
N GLU A 715 -4.75 -8.92 -49.76
CA GLU A 715 -4.23 -7.57 -49.57
C GLU A 715 -2.69 -7.54 -49.57
N TRP A 716 -2.04 -8.40 -48.78
CA TRP A 716 -0.59 -8.44 -48.69
C TRP A 716 0.07 -8.87 -49.99
N VAL A 717 -0.48 -9.85 -50.71
CA VAL A 717 0.06 -10.27 -52.02
C VAL A 717 -0.08 -9.16 -53.05
N GLU A 718 -1.24 -8.50 -53.13
CA GLU A 718 -1.45 -7.36 -54.04
C GLU A 718 -0.50 -6.20 -53.71
N ARG A 719 -0.32 -5.89 -52.42
CA ARG A 719 0.59 -4.85 -51.94
C ARG A 719 2.05 -5.18 -52.22
N LEU A 720 2.47 -6.43 -52.02
CA LEU A 720 3.81 -6.90 -52.37
C LEU A 720 4.06 -6.77 -53.87
N MET A 721 3.13 -7.25 -54.70
CA MET A 721 3.26 -7.18 -56.16
C MET A 721 3.27 -5.73 -56.68
N LYS A 722 2.52 -4.83 -56.03
CA LYS A 722 2.52 -3.40 -56.35
C LYS A 722 3.84 -2.74 -55.97
N THR A 723 4.37 -3.01 -54.79
CA THR A 723 5.64 -2.43 -54.32
C THR A 723 6.83 -2.94 -55.10
N LEU A 724 6.88 -4.23 -55.44
CA LEU A 724 7.94 -4.82 -56.28
C LEU A 724 8.02 -4.24 -57.69
N ARG A 725 6.90 -3.74 -58.22
CA ARG A 725 6.84 -3.12 -59.56
C ARG A 725 7.16 -1.63 -59.55
N ASP A 726 7.26 -1.01 -58.37
CA ASP A 726 7.54 0.42 -58.25
C ASP A 726 9.05 0.68 -58.40
N PRO A 727 9.50 1.43 -59.42
CA PRO A 727 10.92 1.72 -59.63
C PRO A 727 11.52 2.59 -58.51
N SER A 728 10.71 3.16 -57.62
CA SER A 728 11.17 3.92 -56.45
C SER A 728 11.72 3.04 -55.34
N LEU A 729 11.39 1.74 -55.31
CA LEU A 729 11.83 0.80 -54.28
C LEU A 729 13.37 0.73 -54.14
N PRO A 730 14.15 0.38 -55.18
CA PRO A 730 15.60 0.21 -55.05
C PRO A 730 16.32 1.52 -54.72
N LEU A 731 15.80 2.67 -55.17
CA LEU A 731 16.32 3.98 -54.80
C LEU A 731 16.19 4.22 -53.28
N LEU A 732 15.01 3.92 -52.73
CA LEU A 732 14.73 4.13 -51.32
C LEU A 732 15.47 3.13 -50.42
N GLU A 733 15.62 1.87 -50.84
CA GLU A 733 16.46 0.89 -50.15
C GLU A 733 17.93 1.33 -50.11
N LEU A 734 18.49 1.72 -51.27
CA LEU A 734 19.87 2.20 -51.32
C LEU A 734 20.05 3.48 -50.51
N GLN A 735 19.06 4.38 -50.50
CA GLN A 735 19.11 5.59 -49.69
C GLN A 735 19.15 5.29 -48.19
N ASP A 736 18.38 4.32 -47.71
CA ASP A 736 18.36 3.92 -46.29
C ASP A 736 19.66 3.19 -45.88
N ILE A 737 20.24 2.39 -46.78
CA ILE A 737 21.55 1.77 -46.54
C ILE A 737 22.66 2.83 -46.53
N MET A 738 22.65 3.74 -47.51
CA MET A 738 23.68 4.77 -47.64
C MET A 738 23.66 5.76 -46.48
N THR A 739 22.52 6.06 -45.86
CA THR A 739 22.47 6.90 -44.65
C THR A 739 23.16 6.24 -43.46
N SER A 740 23.04 4.91 -43.31
CA SER A 740 23.69 4.14 -42.25
C SER A 740 25.19 3.92 -42.48
N VAL A 741 25.59 3.74 -43.74
CA VAL A 741 26.97 3.40 -44.15
C VAL A 741 27.82 4.64 -44.51
N SER A 742 27.20 5.81 -44.68
CA SER A 742 27.89 7.09 -44.96
C SER A 742 29.03 7.33 -43.98
N GLY A 743 30.21 7.68 -44.49
CA GLY A 743 31.42 7.89 -43.67
C GLY A 743 32.20 6.62 -43.29
N ARG A 744 31.68 5.41 -43.58
CA ARG A 744 32.42 4.14 -43.44
C ARG A 744 32.99 3.60 -44.75
N ILE A 745 32.65 4.23 -45.87
CA ILE A 745 33.11 3.87 -47.21
C ILE A 745 34.03 4.95 -47.81
N PRO A 746 34.94 4.61 -48.75
CA PRO A 746 35.84 5.58 -49.36
C PRO A 746 35.08 6.77 -49.98
N PRO A 747 35.47 8.03 -49.71
CA PRO A 747 34.75 9.21 -50.18
C PRO A 747 34.56 9.28 -51.71
N ALA A 748 35.52 8.73 -52.46
CA ALA A 748 35.43 8.64 -53.92
C ALA A 748 34.30 7.70 -54.38
N VAL A 749 34.13 6.56 -53.70
CA VAL A 749 33.07 5.58 -53.99
C VAL A 749 31.71 6.13 -53.57
N GLU A 750 31.63 6.72 -52.36
CA GLU A 750 30.40 7.33 -51.86
C GLU A 750 29.89 8.43 -52.80
N LYS A 751 30.78 9.28 -53.31
CA LYS A 751 30.44 10.35 -54.26
C LYS A 751 29.92 9.79 -55.59
N SER A 752 30.52 8.71 -56.09
CA SER A 752 30.05 8.04 -57.31
C SER A 752 28.67 7.40 -57.11
N ILE A 753 28.45 6.68 -56.02
CA ILE A 753 27.15 6.06 -55.71
C ILE A 753 26.07 7.15 -55.56
N LYS A 754 26.34 8.23 -54.80
CA LYS A 754 25.41 9.36 -54.65
C LYS A 754 25.07 10.04 -55.98
N LYS A 755 26.03 10.10 -56.91
CA LYS A 755 25.82 10.65 -58.26
C LYS A 755 24.89 9.76 -59.08
N GLU A 756 25.14 8.45 -59.13
CA GLU A 756 24.29 7.49 -59.85
C GLU A 756 22.88 7.42 -59.24
N MET A 757 22.76 7.50 -57.90
CA MET A 757 21.47 7.61 -57.21
C MET A 757 20.70 8.88 -57.62
N ALA A 758 21.36 10.03 -57.67
CA ALA A 758 20.72 11.28 -58.07
C ALA A 758 20.25 11.25 -59.54
N GLN A 759 21.05 10.63 -60.41
CA GLN A 759 20.71 10.43 -61.82
C GLN A 759 19.55 9.44 -61.99
N TYR A 760 19.49 8.38 -61.17
CA TYR A 760 18.36 7.46 -61.16
C TYR A 760 17.08 8.15 -60.65
N ALA A 761 17.19 8.93 -59.57
CA ALA A 761 16.06 9.69 -59.01
C ALA A 761 15.48 10.71 -60.01
N SER A 762 16.31 11.36 -60.82
CA SER A 762 15.84 12.30 -61.86
C SER A 762 15.12 11.61 -63.02
N ASN A 763 15.43 10.33 -63.28
CA ASN A 763 14.91 9.57 -64.44
C ASN A 763 13.83 8.54 -64.05
N ILE A 764 13.40 8.52 -62.79
CA ILE A 764 12.59 7.44 -62.19
C ILE A 764 11.21 7.24 -62.85
N THR A 765 10.65 8.28 -63.48
CA THR A 765 9.37 8.23 -64.20
C THR A 765 9.50 7.77 -65.65
N SER A 766 10.71 7.56 -66.15
CA SER A 766 10.95 7.08 -67.51
C SER A 766 10.66 5.58 -67.62
N VAL A 767 9.89 5.18 -68.64
CA VAL A 767 9.51 3.78 -68.93
C VAL A 767 10.73 2.87 -69.19
N LEU A 768 11.88 3.45 -69.57
CA LEU A 768 13.13 2.73 -69.86
C LEU A 768 14.14 2.81 -68.70
N CYS A 769 13.79 3.40 -67.56
CA CYS A 769 14.71 3.56 -66.44
C CYS A 769 15.01 2.23 -65.77
N GLN A 770 16.27 1.79 -65.82
CA GLN A 770 16.76 0.61 -65.08
C GLN A 770 17.64 1.07 -63.92
N PHE A 771 17.52 0.41 -62.78
CA PHE A 771 18.36 0.70 -61.62
C PHE A 771 19.84 0.37 -61.96
N PRO A 772 20.79 1.32 -61.78
CA PRO A 772 22.17 1.18 -62.24
C PRO A 772 23.03 0.27 -61.32
N SER A 773 22.55 -0.95 -61.09
CA SER A 773 23.14 -1.93 -60.16
C SER A 773 24.54 -2.42 -60.52
N GLN A 774 24.97 -2.29 -61.78
CA GLN A 774 26.33 -2.66 -62.20
C GLN A 774 27.31 -1.49 -62.11
N GLN A 775 26.80 -0.26 -62.20
CA GLN A 775 27.58 0.96 -62.10
C GLN A 775 27.82 1.37 -60.64
N ILE A 776 26.84 1.08 -59.77
CA ILE A 776 26.93 1.16 -58.30
C ILE A 776 27.73 -0.03 -57.79
#